data_AF-A0AA86MB64-F1
#
_entry.id   AF-A0AA86MB64-F1
#
_cell.length_a   1.000
_cell.length_b   1.000
_cell.length_c   1.000
_cell.angle_alpha   90.00
_cell.angle_beta   90.00
_cell.angle_gamma   90.00
#
_symmetry.space_group_name_H-M   'P 1'
#
loop_
_entity.id
_entity.type
_entity.pdbx_description
1 polymer ?
#
loop_
_entity_poly.entity_id
_entity_poly.type
_entity_poly.pdbx_seq_one_letter_code
_entity_poly.pdbx_strand_id
1 'polypeptide(L)'
;MQSSAGKKWMGRTPSEWLSSLPIFSLLLLTLIIGTGEMVHGQLLRLGERMFGDPANQVQYFLLRADPSAPTCEANPDIDALVAKQVAEAETAPKSDLDALFGDVAIDPNEIRASLEAARDQCRERVAVYERVSKAITPEVEVFREIETGFFGIFKFGTENRPLILLIMVAIAAISTTRHYHHINLRPPRTKKDFQVYSLAMLGANLLMTISTSYYLKLQYDSGVPVESPVISIVSIALFAALSYISLKDVLKIPEHAEEGGSYGMGLLSIPLYAFMALNAGISFFMDDYVAGLAIYFGQITELSSIFLNLALYLWAGMLLKQTRVVSLFMDILRPWKLPPEVFTYIVLLAAAIPTAYTGASGVFVIAAGAIVYKEVLAVGARRHFALAATAMSGSLGVVLRPCLLIVVIAALNKEVTTSELYGWGLFVFILTSTVFMIIALLKAEGRVIERAKAKDALPQSLRALVPVSPYILIMLLVVYGYEYLLDTKLDEFTAPVMLPVIMLFVIIFDKLRGGPTKVGGDTTADKKKNEGLEVAVRSATTETIGHIGALIMLMALSISVGGMIERSGIMEVVPAEMGSVWMALTIFMLLMIFIGMVMDPFGAVILVSATVAPIAYSNGIHPVHFWMIVITAFELGYLSPPVALNQLLARQVVGEAEMDKAAEETKGKAFYYRYERWLLPVYTLMVGLLIVTYGGQALINNADSLKPVSHFLGLDQLRPVELGDSPAAGPAVDAPAADAMPAVAEDAAMLDPAAQPVVELPAESVPAVVPATPAAAPAPSPAILQAEVTEVVSNWAAAWSARDVEGYLSFYSANFELPGAVTRSQWESQRRTRISTKSNIEVDISNLNVQVNGDEATAEFDQAYKADKYSDKVRKTLRLKKEDGRWKILTEQAR
;
A
#
# COMPACT_ATOMS: atom_id res chain seq x y z
N MET A 1 -31.63 -1.12 9.99
CA MET A 1 -32.50 -0.26 9.14
C MET A 1 -33.94 -0.29 9.66
N GLN A 2 -34.27 0.53 10.67
CA GLN A 2 -35.66 0.87 10.98
C GLN A 2 -35.88 2.35 10.64
N SER A 3 -36.86 2.55 9.77
CA SER A 3 -37.38 3.78 9.17
C SER A 3 -37.48 4.95 10.16
N SER A 4 -36.66 5.99 9.95
CA SER A 4 -37.04 7.36 10.32
C SER A 4 -38.20 7.79 9.42
N ALA A 5 -39.36 8.05 10.03
CA ALA A 5 -40.58 8.52 9.38
C ALA A 5 -40.45 10.00 8.92
N GLY A 6 -39.48 10.29 8.06
CA GLY A 6 -39.38 11.58 7.38
C GLY A 6 -40.35 11.66 6.19
N LYS A 7 -40.88 12.85 5.90
CA LYS A 7 -41.62 13.14 4.65
C LYS A 7 -40.76 12.70 3.47
N LYS A 8 -41.23 11.69 2.72
CA LYS A 8 -40.58 11.22 1.50
C LYS A 8 -40.92 12.17 0.36
N TRP A 9 -39.90 12.79 -0.25
CA TRP A 9 -40.04 13.58 -1.46
C TRP A 9 -39.57 12.73 -2.65
N MET A 10 -40.45 12.52 -3.64
CA MET A 10 -40.23 11.57 -4.76
C MET A 10 -39.80 10.15 -4.29
N GLY A 11 -40.42 9.66 -3.20
CA GLY A 11 -40.10 8.35 -2.63
C GLY A 11 -38.77 8.27 -1.85
N ARG A 12 -38.00 9.36 -1.75
CA ARG A 12 -36.71 9.47 -1.06
C ARG A 12 -36.81 10.35 0.20
N THR A 13 -36.02 10.05 1.21
CA THR A 13 -35.84 10.95 2.37
C THR A 13 -34.87 12.09 2.03
N PRO A 14 -34.98 13.27 2.66
CA PRO A 14 -34.01 14.36 2.46
C PRO A 14 -32.57 13.96 2.80
N SER A 15 -32.39 13.08 3.79
CA SER A 15 -31.09 12.50 4.15
C SER A 15 -30.53 11.62 3.03
N GLU A 16 -31.36 10.84 2.33
CA GLU A 16 -30.92 10.05 1.18
C GLU A 16 -30.53 10.95 0.00
N TRP A 17 -31.28 12.02 -0.27
CA TRP A 17 -30.92 12.97 -1.33
C TRP A 17 -29.58 13.66 -1.07
N LEU A 18 -29.31 14.04 0.18
CA LEU A 18 -28.11 14.77 0.57
C LEU A 18 -26.87 13.87 0.79
N SER A 19 -27.02 12.54 0.80
CA SER A 19 -25.89 11.62 1.06
C SER A 19 -25.73 10.53 -0.01
N SER A 20 -26.79 9.82 -0.38
CA SER A 20 -26.73 8.69 -1.33
C SER A 20 -26.36 9.10 -2.74
N LEU A 21 -26.94 10.19 -3.26
CA LEU A 21 -26.68 10.63 -4.63
C LEU A 21 -25.26 11.22 -4.80
N PRO A 22 -24.76 12.09 -3.90
CA PRO A 22 -23.38 12.55 -3.96
C PRO A 22 -22.37 11.40 -3.90
N ILE A 23 -22.52 10.47 -2.95
CA ILE A 23 -21.57 9.35 -2.82
C ILE A 23 -21.66 8.39 -4.02
N PHE A 24 -22.86 8.09 -4.53
CA PHE A 24 -22.99 7.36 -5.79
C PHE A 24 -22.25 8.05 -6.93
N SER A 25 -22.37 9.38 -7.03
CA SER A 25 -21.70 10.16 -8.08
C SER A 25 -20.18 10.14 -7.91
N LEU A 26 -19.66 10.21 -6.68
CA LEU A 26 -18.22 10.13 -6.40
C LEU A 26 -17.67 8.73 -6.66
N LEU A 27 -18.39 7.66 -6.29
CA LEU A 27 -18.02 6.28 -6.59
C LEU A 27 -18.03 6.04 -8.11
N LEU A 28 -19.04 6.54 -8.82
CA LEU A 28 -19.11 6.44 -10.27
C LEU A 28 -18.00 7.25 -10.94
N LEU A 29 -17.70 8.46 -10.45
CA LEU A 29 -16.58 9.26 -10.92
C LEU A 29 -15.26 8.52 -10.72
N THR A 30 -15.04 7.94 -9.54
CA THR A 30 -13.85 7.12 -9.24
C THR A 30 -13.74 5.92 -10.18
N LEU A 31 -14.87 5.25 -10.46
CA LEU A 31 -14.94 4.14 -11.41
C LEU A 31 -14.59 4.58 -12.84
N ILE A 32 -15.10 5.74 -13.27
CA ILE A 32 -14.85 6.32 -14.59
C ILE A 32 -13.38 6.72 -14.72
N ILE A 33 -12.78 7.32 -13.69
CA ILE A 33 -11.35 7.67 -13.67
C ILE A 33 -10.50 6.41 -13.84
N GLY A 34 -10.73 5.38 -12.99
CA GLY A 34 -9.97 4.14 -13.05
C GLY A 34 -10.13 3.40 -14.39
N THR A 35 -11.33 3.39 -14.98
CA THR A 35 -11.54 2.81 -16.32
C THR A 35 -10.91 3.68 -17.42
N GLY A 36 -10.98 5.01 -17.27
CA GLY A 36 -10.41 5.98 -18.20
C GLY A 36 -8.89 5.85 -18.30
N GLU A 37 -8.20 5.64 -17.18
CA GLU A 37 -6.76 5.39 -17.16
C GLU A 37 -6.38 4.11 -17.91
N MET A 38 -7.16 3.02 -17.76
CA MET A 38 -6.94 1.79 -18.52
C MET A 38 -7.12 2.00 -20.02
N VAL A 39 -8.19 2.69 -20.42
CA VAL A 39 -8.46 3.01 -21.83
C VAL A 39 -7.38 3.92 -22.39
N HIS A 40 -6.92 4.91 -21.62
CA HIS A 40 -5.86 5.81 -22.01
C HIS A 40 -4.53 5.10 -22.18
N GLY A 41 -4.17 4.19 -21.26
CA GLY A 41 -3.00 3.34 -21.41
C GLY A 41 -3.02 2.52 -22.70
N GLN A 42 -4.20 2.05 -23.11
CA GLN A 42 -4.37 1.36 -24.39
C GLN A 42 -4.26 2.29 -25.60
N LEU A 43 -4.80 3.51 -25.52
CA LEU A 43 -4.59 4.52 -26.55
C LEU A 43 -3.10 4.83 -26.71
N LEU A 44 -2.34 4.94 -25.62
CA LEU A 44 -0.89 5.14 -25.68
C LEU A 44 -0.16 3.96 -26.33
N ARG A 45 -0.51 2.71 -25.98
CA ARG A 45 0.05 1.50 -26.62
C ARG A 45 -0.30 1.44 -28.11
N LEU A 46 -1.52 1.83 -28.47
CA LEU A 46 -1.96 1.90 -29.86
C LEU A 46 -1.19 2.98 -30.62
N GLY A 47 -0.99 4.16 -30.02
CA GLY A 47 -0.16 5.23 -30.55
C GLY A 47 1.28 4.78 -30.80
N GLU A 48 1.90 4.11 -29.83
CA GLU A 48 3.25 3.55 -29.98
C GLU A 48 3.32 2.50 -31.09
N ARG A 49 2.31 1.64 -31.25
CA ARG A 49 2.28 0.63 -32.32
C ARG A 49 2.05 1.23 -33.71
N MET A 50 1.29 2.32 -33.82
CA MET A 50 0.94 2.93 -35.11
C MET A 50 1.98 3.96 -35.56
N PHE A 51 2.57 4.71 -34.62
CA PHE A 51 3.41 5.87 -34.91
C PHE A 51 4.81 5.81 -34.29
N GLY A 52 5.10 4.82 -33.43
CA GLY A 52 6.44 4.58 -32.91
C GLY A 52 7.36 3.97 -33.98
N ASP A 53 8.57 4.51 -34.10
CA ASP A 53 9.63 4.01 -34.97
C ASP A 53 10.91 3.75 -34.16
N PRO A 54 11.11 2.50 -33.71
CA PRO A 54 12.31 2.10 -32.99
C PRO A 54 13.61 2.29 -33.79
N ALA A 55 13.56 2.26 -35.12
CA ALA A 55 14.75 2.39 -35.97
C ALA A 55 15.29 3.83 -36.01
N ASN A 56 14.39 4.81 -35.93
CA ASN A 56 14.73 6.24 -35.89
C ASN A 56 14.76 6.83 -34.46
N GLN A 57 14.56 5.99 -33.44
CA GLN A 57 14.39 6.35 -32.03
C GLN A 57 13.26 7.37 -31.78
N VAL A 58 12.18 7.26 -32.54
CA VAL A 58 10.98 8.09 -32.35
C VAL A 58 9.94 7.28 -31.59
N GLN A 59 9.71 7.62 -30.33
CA GLN A 59 8.61 7.06 -29.55
C GLN A 59 7.38 7.94 -29.72
N TYR A 60 6.17 7.36 -29.69
CA TYR A 60 4.93 8.12 -29.76
C TYR A 60 4.85 9.16 -28.64
N PHE A 61 5.44 8.88 -27.47
CA PHE A 61 5.54 9.85 -26.37
C PHE A 61 6.14 11.20 -26.81
N LEU A 62 7.13 11.22 -27.70
CA LEU A 62 7.75 12.44 -28.23
C LEU A 62 6.86 13.19 -29.23
N LEU A 63 5.86 12.51 -29.81
CA LEU A 63 4.92 13.07 -30.79
C LEU A 63 3.66 13.66 -30.13
N ARG A 64 3.51 13.52 -28.80
CA ARG A 64 2.34 14.00 -28.03
C ARG A 64 2.30 15.51 -27.86
N ALA A 65 3.40 16.21 -28.10
CA ALA A 65 3.50 17.66 -28.03
C ALA A 65 4.18 18.22 -29.28
N ASP A 66 3.88 19.46 -29.64
CA ASP A 66 4.57 20.12 -30.74
C ASP A 66 6.02 20.41 -30.33
N PRO A 67 7.02 19.99 -31.11
CA PRO A 67 8.41 20.18 -30.76
C PRO A 67 8.76 21.67 -30.83
N SER A 68 9.33 22.21 -29.75
CA SER A 68 9.87 23.58 -29.74
C SER A 68 11.23 23.62 -30.41
N ALA A 69 11.46 24.62 -31.27
CA ALA A 69 12.74 24.80 -31.93
C ALA A 69 13.82 25.16 -30.87
N PRO A 70 14.98 24.48 -30.85
CA PRO A 70 16.06 24.84 -29.96
C PRO A 70 16.52 26.28 -30.22
N THR A 71 16.68 27.06 -29.15
CA THR A 71 17.17 28.44 -29.23
C THR A 71 18.68 28.53 -29.42
N CYS A 72 19.38 27.40 -29.39
CA CYS A 72 20.83 27.30 -29.48
C CYS A 72 21.30 27.17 -30.93
N GLU A 73 22.50 27.69 -31.22
CA GLU A 73 23.13 27.59 -32.55
C GLU A 73 23.90 26.27 -32.65
N ALA A 74 23.61 25.44 -33.65
CA ALA A 74 24.18 24.08 -33.77
C ALA A 74 25.68 24.08 -34.16
N ASN A 75 26.16 25.18 -34.77
CA ASN A 75 27.54 25.36 -35.21
C ASN A 75 28.03 26.79 -34.89
N PRO A 76 28.20 27.15 -33.62
CA PRO A 76 28.77 28.43 -33.25
C PRO A 76 30.29 28.41 -33.44
N ASP A 77 30.88 29.57 -33.73
CA ASP A 77 32.33 29.74 -33.75
C ASP A 77 32.87 29.77 -32.31
N ILE A 78 33.38 28.61 -31.86
CA ILE A 78 33.87 28.40 -30.50
C ILE A 78 35.03 29.34 -30.19
N ASP A 79 35.92 29.61 -31.15
CA ASP A 79 37.10 30.44 -30.91
C ASP A 79 36.70 31.92 -30.73
N ALA A 80 35.72 32.40 -31.50
CA ALA A 80 35.16 33.73 -31.32
C ALA A 80 34.39 33.88 -30.00
N LEU A 81 33.67 32.85 -29.55
CA LEU A 81 32.92 32.85 -28.30
C LEU A 81 33.83 32.75 -27.06
N VAL A 82 34.89 31.94 -27.12
CA VAL A 82 35.93 31.89 -26.07
C VAL A 82 36.59 33.26 -25.94
N ALA A 83 36.99 33.89 -27.06
CA ALA A 83 37.60 35.22 -27.03
C ALA A 83 36.66 36.29 -26.45
N LYS A 84 35.36 36.20 -26.76
CA LYS A 84 34.34 37.10 -26.21
C LYS A 84 34.10 36.89 -24.71
N GLN A 85 33.96 35.64 -24.25
CA GLN A 85 33.74 35.33 -22.83
C GLN A 85 34.97 35.65 -21.97
N VAL A 86 36.18 35.44 -22.50
CA VAL A 86 37.42 35.86 -21.83
C VAL A 86 37.49 37.39 -21.72
N ALA A 87 37.17 38.14 -22.78
CA ALA A 87 37.14 39.61 -22.75
C ALA A 87 36.04 40.19 -21.83
N GLU A 88 34.87 39.55 -21.77
CA GLU A 88 33.78 39.92 -20.85
C GLU A 88 34.14 39.61 -19.39
N ALA A 89 34.79 38.48 -19.14
CA ALA A 89 35.28 38.11 -17.81
C ALA A 89 36.44 38.99 -17.32
N GLU A 90 37.27 39.51 -18.23
CA GLU A 90 38.32 40.50 -17.92
C GLU A 90 37.78 41.90 -17.63
N THR A 91 36.58 42.24 -18.12
CA THR A 91 35.96 43.59 -17.99
C THR A 91 34.85 43.65 -16.94
N ALA A 92 34.42 42.51 -16.39
CA ALA A 92 33.40 42.43 -15.35
C ALA A 92 33.89 43.07 -14.02
N PRO A 93 33.05 43.86 -13.33
CA PRO A 93 33.41 44.43 -12.03
C PRO A 93 33.62 43.30 -11.02
N LYS A 94 34.83 43.22 -10.43
CA LYS A 94 35.16 42.25 -9.37
C LYS A 94 34.14 42.36 -8.24
N SER A 95 33.45 41.26 -7.95
CA SER A 95 32.44 41.18 -6.90
C SER A 95 33.10 41.05 -5.52
N ASP A 96 32.38 41.39 -4.44
CA ASP A 96 32.86 41.16 -3.06
C ASP A 96 33.14 39.68 -2.75
N LEU A 97 32.58 38.77 -3.57
CA LEU A 97 32.84 37.33 -3.52
C LEU A 97 34.23 36.98 -4.08
N ASP A 98 34.69 37.67 -5.13
CA ASP A 98 36.01 37.46 -5.75
C ASP A 98 37.15 37.91 -4.83
N ALA A 99 36.88 38.84 -3.92
CA ALA A 99 37.83 39.25 -2.87
C ALA A 99 38.01 38.19 -1.77
N LEU A 100 37.06 37.26 -1.60
CA LEU A 100 37.08 36.23 -0.55
C LEU A 100 37.80 34.94 -0.99
N PHE A 101 37.82 34.64 -2.30
CA PHE A 101 38.38 33.40 -2.87
C PHE A 101 39.69 33.58 -3.64
N GLY A 102 40.24 34.80 -3.71
CA GLY A 102 41.49 35.11 -4.41
C GLY A 102 41.33 35.22 -5.92
N ASP A 103 42.25 35.92 -6.59
CA ASP A 103 42.23 36.14 -8.05
C ASP A 103 42.29 34.81 -8.79
N VAL A 104 41.12 34.37 -9.21
CA VAL A 104 40.88 33.26 -10.10
C VAL A 104 41.47 33.56 -11.47
N ALA A 105 42.48 32.81 -11.90
CA ALA A 105 42.89 32.87 -13.31
C ALA A 105 41.74 32.28 -14.17
N ILE A 106 41.34 33.00 -15.21
CA ILE A 106 40.37 32.49 -16.17
C ILE A 106 41.13 31.58 -17.14
N ASP A 107 40.95 30.26 -17.07
CA ASP A 107 41.57 29.32 -18.02
C ASP A 107 40.73 29.25 -19.31
N PRO A 108 41.25 29.73 -20.46
CA PRO A 108 40.53 29.69 -21.72
C PRO A 108 40.19 28.27 -22.20
N ASN A 109 40.90 27.23 -21.72
CA ASN A 109 40.66 25.84 -22.11
C ASN A 109 39.41 25.27 -21.43
N GLU A 110 39.10 25.67 -20.20
CA GLU A 110 37.87 25.23 -19.51
C GLU A 110 36.63 25.90 -20.11
N ILE A 111 36.73 27.18 -20.46
CA ILE A 111 35.69 27.90 -21.21
C ILE A 111 35.44 27.22 -22.55
N ARG A 112 36.51 26.84 -23.27
CA ARG A 112 36.38 26.09 -24.53
C ARG A 112 35.69 24.73 -24.32
N ALA A 113 36.10 23.95 -23.31
CA ALA A 113 35.48 22.65 -23.02
C ALA A 113 33.99 22.75 -22.67
N SER A 114 33.60 23.77 -21.90
CA SER A 114 32.20 24.07 -21.58
C SER A 114 31.40 24.45 -22.83
N LEU A 115 31.96 25.29 -23.71
CA LEU A 115 31.33 25.69 -24.97
C LEU A 115 31.22 24.53 -25.98
N GLU A 116 32.20 23.63 -26.02
CA GLU A 116 32.14 22.40 -26.82
C GLU A 116 31.07 21.43 -26.31
N ALA A 117 30.97 21.24 -24.99
CA ALA A 117 29.90 20.44 -24.38
C ALA A 117 28.51 21.05 -24.64
N ALA A 118 28.38 22.38 -24.55
CA ALA A 118 27.15 23.10 -24.88
C ALA A 118 26.76 22.96 -26.36
N ARG A 119 27.74 23.02 -27.28
CA ARG A 119 27.52 22.76 -28.71
C ARG A 119 27.03 21.33 -28.95
N ASP A 120 27.65 20.34 -28.32
CA ASP A 120 27.32 18.94 -28.55
C ASP A 120 25.92 18.61 -27.99
N GLN A 121 25.55 19.16 -26.83
CA GLN A 121 24.16 19.12 -26.33
C GLN A 121 23.18 19.82 -27.27
N CYS A 122 23.57 20.97 -27.85
CA CYS A 122 22.73 21.67 -28.82
C CYS A 122 22.49 20.84 -30.09
N ARG A 123 23.54 20.22 -30.63
CA ARG A 123 23.44 19.34 -31.82
C ARG A 123 22.53 18.15 -31.57
N GLU A 124 22.61 17.55 -30.39
CA GLU A 124 21.71 16.46 -30.00
C GLU A 124 20.25 16.92 -29.96
N ARG A 125 19.98 18.08 -29.35
CA ARG A 125 18.63 18.67 -29.30
C ARG A 125 18.07 18.98 -30.70
N VAL A 126 18.89 19.54 -31.59
CA VAL A 126 18.50 19.80 -32.99
C VAL A 126 18.25 18.49 -33.74
N ALA A 127 19.08 17.48 -33.55
CA ALA A 127 18.88 16.16 -34.16
C ALA A 127 17.61 15.45 -33.67
N VAL A 128 17.24 15.61 -32.40
CA VAL A 128 15.95 15.13 -31.86
C VAL A 128 14.79 15.93 -32.46
N TYR A 129 14.88 17.26 -32.47
CA TYR A 129 13.87 18.15 -33.06
C TYR A 129 13.58 17.79 -34.52
N GLU A 130 14.61 17.61 -35.35
CA GLU A 130 14.45 17.26 -36.76
C GLU A 130 13.81 15.89 -36.97
N ARG A 131 14.17 14.89 -36.16
CA ARG A 131 13.59 13.53 -36.27
C ARG A 131 12.13 13.53 -35.84
N VAL A 132 11.80 14.18 -34.72
CA VAL A 132 10.43 14.30 -34.20
C VAL A 132 9.56 15.12 -35.15
N SER A 133 10.03 16.27 -35.62
CA SER A 133 9.28 17.13 -36.55
C SER A 133 8.97 16.43 -37.88
N LYS A 134 9.89 15.61 -38.40
CA LYS A 134 9.64 14.80 -39.62
C LYS A 134 8.64 13.67 -39.41
N ALA A 135 8.51 13.17 -38.19
CA ALA A 135 7.60 12.07 -37.84
C ALA A 135 6.17 12.53 -37.54
N ILE A 136 5.93 13.83 -37.34
CA ILE A 136 4.58 14.37 -37.17
C ILE A 136 3.86 14.40 -38.53
N THR A 137 2.88 13.52 -38.68
CA THR A 137 1.98 13.46 -39.84
C THR A 137 0.57 13.94 -39.45
N PRO A 138 -0.30 14.32 -40.42
CA PRO A 138 -1.68 14.70 -40.12
C PRO A 138 -2.47 13.60 -39.38
N GLU A 139 -2.09 12.32 -39.58
CA GLU A 139 -2.69 11.19 -38.87
C GLU A 139 -2.29 11.17 -37.39
N VAL A 140 -1.04 11.53 -37.07
CA VAL A 140 -0.55 11.68 -35.70
C VAL A 140 -1.27 12.84 -35.00
N GLU A 141 -1.46 13.96 -35.67
CA GLU A 141 -2.18 15.12 -35.11
C GLU A 141 -3.62 14.76 -34.74
N VAL A 142 -4.35 14.10 -35.64
CA VAL A 142 -5.73 13.65 -35.39
C VAL A 142 -5.76 12.65 -34.24
N PHE A 143 -4.84 11.68 -34.20
CA PHE A 143 -4.79 10.71 -33.12
C PHE A 143 -4.46 11.37 -31.77
N ARG A 144 -3.50 12.29 -31.75
CA ARG A 144 -3.13 13.08 -30.58
C ARG A 144 -4.31 13.89 -30.04
N GLU A 145 -5.11 14.52 -30.91
CA GLU A 145 -6.31 15.25 -30.49
C GLU A 145 -7.34 14.31 -29.84
N ILE A 146 -7.54 13.11 -30.38
CA ILE A 146 -8.44 12.11 -29.78
C ILE A 146 -7.90 11.64 -28.42
N GLU A 147 -6.61 11.33 -28.33
CA GLU A 147 -5.97 10.83 -27.11
C GLU A 147 -5.95 11.88 -25.99
N THR A 148 -5.51 13.10 -26.30
CA THR A 148 -5.49 14.23 -25.35
C THR A 148 -6.89 14.72 -25.00
N GLY A 149 -7.82 14.72 -25.96
CA GLY A 149 -9.23 15.01 -25.74
C GLY A 149 -9.89 13.99 -24.79
N PHE A 150 -9.56 12.71 -24.96
CA PHE A 150 -10.00 11.65 -24.04
C PHE A 150 -9.43 11.86 -22.63
N PHE A 151 -8.12 12.16 -22.51
CA PHE A 151 -7.50 12.47 -21.21
C PHE A 151 -8.15 13.66 -20.51
N GLY A 152 -8.51 14.71 -21.26
CA GLY A 152 -9.18 15.90 -20.73
C GLY A 152 -10.48 15.60 -19.97
N ILE A 153 -11.18 14.51 -20.29
CA ILE A 153 -12.45 14.12 -19.65
C ILE A 153 -12.27 13.70 -18.18
N PHE A 154 -11.15 13.05 -17.85
CA PHE A 154 -10.90 12.51 -16.50
C PHE A 154 -9.63 13.05 -15.84
N LYS A 155 -8.88 13.96 -16.50
CA LYS A 155 -7.75 14.70 -15.93
C LYS A 155 -8.11 15.34 -14.58
N PHE A 156 -9.24 16.05 -14.53
CA PHE A 156 -9.74 16.66 -13.29
C PHE A 156 -9.87 15.63 -12.16
N GLY A 157 -10.36 14.44 -12.48
CA GLY A 157 -10.53 13.37 -11.49
C GLY A 157 -9.21 12.79 -10.99
N THR A 158 -8.23 12.65 -11.88
CA THR A 158 -6.90 12.11 -11.58
C THR A 158 -6.10 13.07 -10.69
N GLU A 159 -6.09 14.35 -11.03
CA GLU A 159 -5.38 15.39 -10.26
C GLU A 159 -6.04 15.67 -8.89
N ASN A 160 -7.33 15.39 -8.74
CA ASN A 160 -8.10 15.69 -7.53
C ASN A 160 -8.51 14.44 -6.74
N ARG A 161 -7.83 13.29 -6.92
CA ARG A 161 -8.08 12.06 -6.14
C ARG A 161 -8.13 12.29 -4.62
N PRO A 162 -7.20 13.04 -3.99
CA PRO A 162 -7.24 13.29 -2.56
C PRO A 162 -8.49 14.07 -2.13
N LEU A 163 -8.91 15.04 -2.95
CA LEU A 163 -10.10 15.86 -2.69
C LEU A 163 -11.39 15.04 -2.84
N ILE A 164 -11.48 14.20 -3.88
CA ILE A 164 -12.61 13.28 -4.10
C ILE A 164 -12.77 12.37 -2.89
N LEU A 165 -11.67 11.78 -2.41
CA LEU A 165 -11.66 10.94 -1.23
C LEU A 165 -12.14 11.71 0.02
N LEU A 166 -11.59 12.89 0.29
CA LEU A 166 -11.98 13.67 1.46
C LEU A 166 -13.45 14.09 1.44
N ILE A 167 -13.98 14.51 0.29
CA ILE A 167 -15.40 14.86 0.16
C ILE A 167 -16.26 13.61 0.40
N MET A 168 -15.87 12.46 -0.17
CA MET A 168 -16.59 11.19 0.03
C MET A 168 -16.59 10.78 1.51
N VAL A 169 -15.43 10.81 2.17
CA VAL A 169 -15.29 10.52 3.60
C VAL A 169 -16.09 11.53 4.42
N ALA A 170 -16.09 12.81 4.06
CA ALA A 170 -16.82 13.83 4.80
C ALA A 170 -18.33 13.58 4.79
N ILE A 171 -18.91 13.36 3.61
CA ILE A 171 -20.35 13.05 3.47
C ILE A 171 -20.68 11.74 4.20
N ALA A 172 -19.81 10.73 4.07
CA ALA A 172 -20.03 9.42 4.67
C ALA A 172 -19.94 9.45 6.20
N ALA A 173 -18.93 10.12 6.77
CA ALA A 173 -18.73 10.25 8.20
C ALA A 173 -19.83 11.10 8.85
N ILE A 174 -20.28 12.18 8.20
CA ILE A 174 -21.42 12.98 8.66
C ILE A 174 -22.70 12.15 8.68
N SER A 175 -22.97 11.38 7.63
CA SER A 175 -24.13 10.50 7.57
C SER A 175 -24.06 9.40 8.64
N THR A 176 -22.91 8.75 8.78
CA THR A 176 -22.68 7.66 9.74
C THR A 176 -22.83 8.15 11.18
N THR A 177 -22.34 9.34 11.48
CA THR A 177 -22.45 9.97 12.82
C THR A 177 -23.90 10.27 13.16
N ARG A 178 -24.68 10.85 12.24
CA ARG A 178 -26.11 11.16 12.46
C ARG A 178 -26.97 9.92 12.71
N HIS A 179 -26.57 8.76 12.18
CA HIS A 179 -27.33 7.52 12.30
C HIS A 179 -26.75 6.54 13.35
N TYR A 180 -25.72 6.95 14.11
CA TYR A 180 -25.07 6.10 15.12
C TYR A 180 -24.55 4.77 14.53
N HIS A 181 -24.05 4.79 13.28
CA HIS A 181 -23.61 3.61 12.53
C HIS A 181 -22.11 3.31 12.64
N HIS A 182 -21.40 4.01 13.52
CA HIS A 182 -19.99 3.74 13.77
C HIS A 182 -19.78 2.38 14.44
N ILE A 183 -18.60 1.81 14.23
CA ILE A 183 -18.21 0.53 14.83
C ILE A 183 -17.87 0.74 16.31
N ASN A 184 -18.58 0.04 17.19
CA ASN A 184 -18.41 0.07 18.64
C ASN A 184 -18.37 -1.37 19.20
N LEU A 185 -17.74 -1.56 20.36
CA LEU A 185 -17.69 -2.88 21.03
C LEU A 185 -19.09 -3.33 21.47
N ARG A 186 -19.94 -2.36 21.80
CA ARG A 186 -21.34 -2.55 22.18
C ARG A 186 -22.19 -1.41 21.61
N PRO A 187 -23.33 -1.69 20.95
CA PRO A 187 -24.23 -0.63 20.52
C PRO A 187 -24.85 0.10 21.74
N PRO A 188 -25.01 1.43 21.70
CA PRO A 188 -25.67 2.17 22.77
C PRO A 188 -27.16 1.79 22.84
N ARG A 189 -27.66 1.47 24.05
CA ARG A 189 -29.07 1.15 24.29
C ARG A 189 -29.72 2.06 25.32
N THR A 190 -29.00 2.34 26.41
CA THR A 190 -29.52 3.11 27.54
C THR A 190 -29.18 4.59 27.42
N LYS A 191 -29.94 5.46 28.10
CA LYS A 191 -29.67 6.91 28.15
C LYS A 191 -28.21 7.24 28.52
N LYS A 192 -27.62 6.50 29.47
CA LYS A 192 -26.22 6.69 29.87
C LYS A 192 -25.22 6.26 28.79
N ASP A 193 -25.51 5.20 28.03
CA ASP A 193 -24.66 4.78 26.92
C ASP A 193 -24.61 5.90 25.85
N PHE A 194 -25.77 6.47 25.50
CA PHE A 194 -25.84 7.59 24.54
C PHE A 194 -25.10 8.84 25.02
N GLN A 195 -25.13 9.15 26.33
CA GLN A 195 -24.36 10.26 26.90
C GLN A 195 -22.84 10.04 26.79
N VAL A 196 -22.36 8.84 27.14
CA VAL A 196 -20.93 8.52 27.05
C VAL A 196 -20.48 8.50 25.58
N TYR A 197 -21.29 7.92 24.70
CA TYR A 197 -21.08 7.93 23.26
C TYR A 197 -20.92 9.36 22.72
N SER A 198 -21.89 10.24 23.00
CA SER A 198 -21.92 11.58 22.41
C SER A 198 -20.83 12.49 22.99
N LEU A 199 -20.52 12.35 24.27
CA LEU A 199 -19.42 13.08 24.92
C LEU A 199 -18.06 12.68 24.34
N ALA A 200 -17.80 11.38 24.19
CA ALA A 200 -16.56 10.90 23.60
C ALA A 200 -16.40 11.32 22.14
N MET A 201 -17.49 11.25 21.36
CA MET A 201 -17.52 11.74 19.98
C MET A 201 -17.25 13.24 19.90
N LEU A 202 -17.83 14.04 20.80
CA LEU A 202 -17.58 15.47 20.86
C LEU A 202 -16.10 15.76 21.16
N GLY A 203 -15.52 15.10 22.18
CA GLY A 203 -14.11 15.25 22.53
C GLY A 203 -13.16 14.88 21.39
N ALA A 204 -13.39 13.71 20.77
CA ALA A 204 -12.60 13.23 19.64
C ALA A 204 -12.61 14.21 18.46
N ASN A 205 -13.80 14.63 18.03
CA ASN A 205 -13.95 15.50 16.86
C ASN A 205 -13.46 16.93 17.15
N LEU A 206 -13.55 17.42 18.41
CA LEU A 206 -12.97 18.71 18.81
C LEU A 206 -11.44 18.67 18.75
N LEU A 207 -10.80 17.61 19.27
CA LEU A 207 -9.35 17.44 19.15
C LEU A 207 -8.90 17.41 17.70
N MET A 208 -9.62 16.68 16.83
CA MET A 208 -9.35 16.68 15.39
C MET A 208 -9.52 18.07 14.76
N THR A 209 -10.56 18.82 15.15
CA THR A 209 -10.79 20.19 14.65
C THR A 209 -9.65 21.12 15.06
N ILE A 210 -9.19 21.04 16.31
CA ILE A 210 -8.07 21.85 16.81
C ILE A 210 -6.78 21.46 16.08
N SER A 211 -6.48 20.16 15.98
CA SER A 211 -5.27 19.67 15.33
C SER A 211 -5.19 20.07 13.85
N THR A 212 -6.29 19.89 13.10
CA THR A 212 -6.34 20.26 11.66
C THR A 212 -6.26 21.77 11.45
N SER A 213 -6.85 22.56 12.35
CA SER A 213 -6.72 24.03 12.31
C SER A 213 -5.29 24.49 12.60
N TYR A 214 -4.65 23.85 13.58
CA TYR A 214 -3.26 24.15 13.94
C TYR A 214 -2.29 23.73 12.83
N TYR A 215 -2.52 22.59 12.17
CA TYR A 215 -1.74 22.14 11.03
C TYR A 215 -1.80 23.11 9.85
N LEU A 216 -3.00 23.61 9.50
CA LEU A 216 -3.13 24.64 8.46
C LEU A 216 -2.39 25.93 8.82
N LYS A 217 -2.47 26.34 10.09
CA LYS A 217 -1.69 27.50 10.57
C LYS A 217 -0.18 27.27 10.41
N LEU A 218 0.31 26.09 10.79
CA LEU A 218 1.72 25.72 10.67
C LEU A 218 2.19 25.75 9.20
N GLN A 219 1.35 25.32 8.26
CA GLN A 219 1.64 25.41 6.83
C GLN A 219 1.83 26.86 6.38
N TYR A 220 0.95 27.79 6.78
CA TYR A 220 1.10 29.21 6.46
C TYR A 220 2.29 29.87 7.17
N ASP A 221 2.59 29.46 8.39
CA ASP A 221 3.70 30.00 9.18
C ASP A 221 5.08 29.48 8.69
N SER A 222 5.12 28.43 7.85
CA SER A 222 6.37 27.80 7.36
C SER A 222 7.14 28.63 6.32
N GLY A 223 6.52 29.66 5.74
CA GLY A 223 7.12 30.48 4.68
C GLY A 223 7.19 29.81 3.29
N VAL A 224 6.71 28.57 3.16
CA VAL A 224 6.59 27.85 1.88
C VAL A 224 5.19 28.05 1.29
N PRO A 225 5.05 28.30 -0.02
CA PRO A 225 3.73 28.38 -0.66
C PRO A 225 2.95 27.08 -0.48
N VAL A 226 1.76 27.18 0.11
CA VAL A 226 0.89 26.03 0.36
C VAL A 226 0.22 25.62 -0.96
N GLU A 227 0.63 24.48 -1.53
CA GLU A 227 0.15 24.01 -2.84
C GLU A 227 -1.37 23.76 -2.88
N SER A 228 -1.97 23.25 -1.79
CA SER A 228 -3.40 22.87 -1.77
C SER A 228 -4.08 23.10 -0.40
N PRO A 229 -4.32 24.36 0.01
CA PRO A 229 -4.96 24.67 1.30
C PRO A 229 -6.39 24.10 1.42
N VAL A 230 -7.03 23.78 0.29
CA VAL A 230 -8.38 23.21 0.21
C VAL A 230 -8.48 21.89 0.98
N ILE A 231 -7.46 21.03 0.94
CA ILE A 231 -7.44 19.73 1.63
C ILE A 231 -7.58 19.91 3.14
N SER A 232 -6.78 20.81 3.71
CA SER A 232 -6.82 21.17 5.13
C SER A 232 -8.16 21.83 5.50
N ILE A 233 -8.67 22.74 4.66
CA ILE A 233 -9.95 23.43 4.89
C ILE A 233 -11.13 22.43 4.91
N VAL A 234 -11.17 21.48 3.97
CA VAL A 234 -12.21 20.43 3.93
C VAL A 234 -12.14 19.55 5.17
N SER A 235 -10.93 19.21 5.63
CA SER A 235 -10.73 18.43 6.86
C SER A 235 -11.23 19.17 8.09
N ILE A 236 -10.91 20.47 8.22
CA ILE A 236 -11.45 21.33 9.30
C ILE A 236 -12.98 21.37 9.25
N ALA A 237 -13.56 21.59 8.06
CA ALA A 237 -15.01 21.64 7.89
C ALA A 237 -15.69 20.31 8.27
N LEU A 238 -15.08 19.18 7.91
CA LEU A 238 -15.53 17.84 8.29
C LEU A 238 -15.59 17.70 9.81
N PHE A 239 -14.48 17.90 10.52
CA PHE A 239 -14.44 17.68 11.97
C PHE A 239 -15.25 18.73 12.75
N ALA A 240 -15.35 19.96 12.25
CA ALA A 240 -16.24 20.97 12.82
C ALA A 240 -17.71 20.55 12.69
N ALA A 241 -18.13 20.00 11.54
CA ALA A 241 -19.48 19.49 11.34
C ALA A 241 -19.77 18.29 12.26
N LEU A 242 -18.83 17.36 12.41
CA LEU A 242 -18.95 16.22 13.33
C LEU A 242 -19.03 16.67 14.80
N SER A 243 -18.25 17.68 15.18
CA SER A 243 -18.28 18.29 16.52
C SER A 243 -19.63 18.93 16.80
N TYR A 244 -20.19 19.66 15.83
CA TYR A 244 -21.52 20.27 15.97
C TYR A 244 -22.63 19.22 16.12
N ILE A 245 -22.60 18.15 15.32
CA ILE A 245 -23.57 17.04 15.43
C ILE A 245 -23.46 16.39 16.81
N SER A 246 -22.23 16.08 17.24
CA SER A 246 -21.97 15.45 18.55
C SER A 246 -22.43 16.35 19.70
N LEU A 247 -22.22 17.67 19.61
CA LEU A 247 -22.70 18.64 20.60
C LEU A 247 -24.23 18.62 20.73
N LYS A 248 -24.94 18.54 19.60
CA LYS A 248 -26.40 18.40 19.59
C LYS A 248 -26.84 17.09 20.25
N ASP A 249 -26.14 15.99 19.99
CA ASP A 249 -26.45 14.67 20.56
C ASP A 249 -26.15 14.61 22.07
N VAL A 250 -25.19 15.41 22.57
CA VAL A 250 -24.96 15.60 24.01
C VAL A 250 -26.14 16.36 24.65
N LEU A 251 -26.67 17.37 23.97
CA LEU A 251 -27.77 18.20 24.49
C LEU A 251 -29.14 17.53 24.39
N LYS A 252 -29.37 16.69 23.38
CA LYS A 252 -30.66 16.01 23.14
C LYS A 252 -30.47 14.52 22.87
N ILE A 253 -30.66 13.72 23.93
CA ILE A 253 -30.60 12.25 23.88
C ILE A 253 -31.77 11.69 23.04
N PRO A 254 -31.59 10.59 22.28
CA PRO A 254 -32.66 9.99 21.50
C PRO A 254 -33.84 9.47 22.35
N GLU A 255 -35.07 9.67 21.86
CA GLU A 255 -36.31 9.30 22.58
C GLU A 255 -36.51 7.78 22.73
N HIS A 256 -35.84 6.97 21.89
CA HIS A 256 -35.92 5.50 21.91
C HIS A 256 -34.93 4.84 22.87
N ALA A 257 -34.18 5.62 23.66
CA ALA A 257 -33.21 5.10 24.61
C ALA A 257 -33.89 4.50 25.86
N GLU A 258 -33.49 3.27 26.20
CA GLU A 258 -33.99 2.58 27.40
C GLU A 258 -33.54 3.31 28.69
N GLU A 259 -34.36 3.27 29.73
CA GLU A 259 -34.00 3.83 31.04
C GLU A 259 -33.04 2.90 31.79
N GLY A 260 -31.98 3.46 32.39
CA GLY A 260 -30.99 2.71 33.14
C GLY A 260 -29.56 2.88 32.62
N GLY A 261 -28.71 1.87 32.85
CA GLY A 261 -27.32 1.83 32.40
C GLY A 261 -26.27 2.19 33.47
N SER A 262 -25.01 1.93 33.15
CA SER A 262 -23.83 2.24 33.97
C SER A 262 -22.79 2.96 33.12
N TYR A 263 -22.20 4.03 33.64
CA TYR A 263 -21.16 4.80 32.93
C TYR A 263 -19.95 3.94 32.54
N GLY A 264 -19.55 2.98 33.38
CA GLY A 264 -18.43 2.09 33.09
C GLY A 264 -18.70 1.16 31.89
N MET A 265 -19.91 0.61 31.81
CA MET A 265 -20.32 -0.18 30.65
C MET A 265 -20.61 0.67 29.40
N GLY A 266 -20.93 1.96 29.61
CA GLY A 266 -21.11 2.94 28.56
C GLY A 266 -19.82 3.23 27.78
N LEU A 267 -18.64 3.06 28.38
CA LEU A 267 -17.36 3.20 27.66
C LEU A 267 -17.22 2.22 26.49
N LEU A 268 -17.82 1.03 26.59
CA LEU A 268 -17.83 0.04 25.49
C LEU A 268 -18.70 0.49 24.30
N SER A 269 -19.53 1.52 24.48
CA SER A 269 -20.34 2.09 23.41
C SER A 269 -19.64 3.17 22.60
N ILE A 270 -18.48 3.64 23.06
CA ILE A 270 -17.69 4.63 22.34
C ILE A 270 -17.27 4.05 20.97
N PRO A 271 -17.47 4.78 19.85
CA PRO A 271 -16.94 4.40 18.56
C PRO A 271 -15.43 4.19 18.59
N LEU A 272 -14.96 3.10 17.97
CA LEU A 272 -13.54 2.74 17.98
C LEU A 272 -12.66 3.86 17.42
N TYR A 273 -13.06 4.52 16.34
CA TYR A 273 -12.30 5.65 15.78
C TYR A 273 -12.20 6.83 16.76
N ALA A 274 -13.28 7.11 17.52
CA ALA A 274 -13.30 8.18 18.50
C ALA A 274 -12.43 7.85 19.71
N PHE A 275 -12.44 6.58 20.13
CA PHE A 275 -11.51 6.09 21.14
C PHE A 275 -10.05 6.24 20.68
N MET A 276 -9.73 5.85 19.44
CA MET A 276 -8.39 6.03 18.86
C MET A 276 -7.98 7.50 18.77
N ALA A 277 -8.88 8.36 18.26
CA ALA A 277 -8.65 9.80 18.17
C ALA A 277 -8.41 10.45 19.54
N LEU A 278 -9.16 10.06 20.58
CA LEU A 278 -8.96 10.55 21.95
C LEU A 278 -7.61 10.11 22.50
N ASN A 279 -7.24 8.82 22.37
CA ASN A 279 -5.98 8.33 22.91
C ASN A 279 -4.77 8.95 22.19
N ALA A 280 -4.73 8.87 20.85
CA ALA A 280 -3.65 9.47 20.06
C ALA A 280 -3.62 11.00 20.21
N GLY A 281 -4.79 11.64 20.22
CA GLY A 281 -4.91 13.09 20.40
C GLY A 281 -4.38 13.55 21.73
N ILE A 282 -4.80 12.93 22.84
CA ILE A 282 -4.32 13.30 24.16
C ILE A 282 -2.81 13.10 24.27
N SER A 283 -2.26 11.99 23.74
CA SER A 283 -0.82 11.75 23.73
C SER A 283 -0.07 12.85 22.95
N PHE A 284 -0.48 13.15 21.72
CA PHE A 284 0.18 14.18 20.92
C PHE A 284 0.08 15.57 21.55
N PHE A 285 -1.03 15.89 22.22
CA PHE A 285 -1.15 17.13 22.96
C PHE A 285 -0.24 17.18 24.20
N MET A 286 -0.01 16.04 24.87
CA MET A 286 0.93 15.96 25.99
C MET A 286 2.39 16.13 25.54
N ASP A 287 2.71 15.69 24.31
CA ASP A 287 4.04 15.80 23.71
C ASP A 287 4.28 17.15 22.98
N ASP A 288 3.47 18.18 23.24
CA ASP A 288 3.47 19.49 22.56
C ASP A 288 3.35 19.40 21.01
N TYR A 289 2.85 18.29 20.49
CA TYR A 289 2.72 18.00 19.06
C TYR A 289 1.27 18.09 18.58
N VAL A 290 0.66 19.26 18.75
CA VAL A 290 -0.78 19.51 18.48
C VAL A 290 -1.21 19.16 17.04
N ALA A 291 -0.33 19.31 16.05
CA ALA A 291 -0.59 18.95 14.65
C ALA A 291 -0.62 17.44 14.37
N GLY A 292 -0.18 16.60 15.32
CA GLY A 292 0.09 15.17 15.06
C GLY A 292 -1.12 14.38 14.56
N LEU A 293 -2.29 14.59 15.16
CA LEU A 293 -3.52 13.94 14.68
C LEU A 293 -3.81 14.28 13.21
N ALA A 294 -3.68 15.55 12.83
CA ALA A 294 -3.94 16.01 11.47
C ALA A 294 -2.91 15.48 10.45
N ILE A 295 -1.64 15.40 10.84
CA ILE A 295 -0.55 14.91 9.97
C ILE A 295 -0.77 13.42 9.65
N TYR A 296 -0.95 12.59 10.67
CA TYR A 296 -1.18 11.15 10.45
C TYR A 296 -2.55 10.86 9.83
N PHE A 297 -3.58 11.66 10.12
CA PHE A 297 -4.85 11.58 9.39
C PHE A 297 -4.66 11.96 7.91
N GLY A 298 -3.80 12.93 7.61
CA GLY A 298 -3.45 13.38 6.27
C GLY A 298 -2.86 12.28 5.39
N GLN A 299 -2.29 11.21 5.96
CA GLN A 299 -1.79 10.05 5.21
C GLN A 299 -2.85 9.37 4.34
N ILE A 300 -4.15 9.51 4.65
CA ILE A 300 -5.21 9.01 3.77
C ILE A 300 -5.27 9.78 2.44
N THR A 301 -4.81 11.02 2.42
CA THR A 301 -4.76 11.87 1.22
C THR A 301 -3.55 11.53 0.35
N GLU A 302 -2.42 11.18 0.98
CA GLU A 302 -1.23 10.64 0.29
C GLU A 302 -1.57 9.29 -0.34
N LEU A 303 -2.20 8.37 0.40
CA LEU A 303 -2.60 7.04 -0.08
C LEU A 303 -3.99 7.03 -0.74
N SER A 304 -4.41 8.15 -1.36
CA SER A 304 -5.80 8.34 -1.80
C SER A 304 -6.29 7.27 -2.78
N SER A 305 -5.43 6.79 -3.67
CA SER A 305 -5.71 5.70 -4.61
C SER A 305 -6.18 4.43 -3.90
N ILE A 306 -5.48 4.02 -2.84
CA ILE A 306 -5.78 2.80 -2.07
C ILE A 306 -7.14 2.93 -1.37
N PHE A 307 -7.42 4.08 -0.74
CA PHE A 307 -8.70 4.30 -0.04
C PHE A 307 -9.89 4.46 -1.00
N LEU A 308 -9.68 5.04 -2.18
CA LEU A 308 -10.69 5.08 -3.25
C LEU A 308 -10.98 3.68 -3.78
N ASN A 309 -9.94 2.87 -4.01
CA ASN A 309 -10.08 1.46 -4.40
C ASN A 309 -10.81 0.65 -3.32
N LEU A 310 -10.52 0.88 -2.04
CA LEU A 310 -11.27 0.29 -0.93
C LEU A 310 -12.75 0.68 -0.97
N ALA A 311 -13.08 1.94 -1.26
CA ALA A 311 -14.47 2.39 -1.38
C ALA A 311 -15.21 1.68 -2.53
N LEU A 312 -14.53 1.43 -3.66
CA LEU A 312 -15.07 0.64 -4.76
C LEU A 312 -15.26 -0.83 -4.38
N TYR A 313 -14.32 -1.44 -3.66
CA TYR A 313 -14.44 -2.79 -3.11
C TYR A 313 -15.62 -2.93 -2.14
N LEU A 314 -15.77 -1.97 -1.23
CA LEU A 314 -16.90 -1.86 -0.32
C LEU A 314 -18.22 -1.82 -1.10
N TRP A 315 -18.26 -1.00 -2.15
CA TRP A 315 -19.42 -0.88 -3.01
C TRP A 315 -19.73 -2.18 -3.77
N ALA A 316 -18.72 -2.86 -4.32
CA ALA A 316 -18.87 -4.16 -4.97
C ALA A 316 -19.45 -5.21 -4.01
N GLY A 317 -18.99 -5.26 -2.76
CA GLY A 317 -19.55 -6.13 -1.73
C GLY A 317 -21.02 -5.81 -1.40
N MET A 318 -21.37 -4.52 -1.29
CA MET A 318 -22.76 -4.12 -1.05
C MET A 318 -23.66 -4.35 -2.27
N LEU A 319 -23.13 -4.28 -3.50
CA LEU A 319 -23.82 -4.69 -4.71
C LEU A 319 -24.06 -6.20 -4.70
N LEU A 320 -23.06 -7.03 -4.35
CA LEU A 320 -23.20 -8.48 -4.22
C LEU A 320 -24.34 -8.85 -3.26
N LYS A 321 -24.49 -8.14 -2.14
CA LYS A 321 -25.59 -8.34 -1.17
C LYS A 321 -26.99 -8.16 -1.77
N GLN A 322 -27.13 -7.31 -2.79
CA GLN A 322 -28.40 -7.07 -3.50
C GLN A 322 -28.73 -8.15 -4.53
N THR A 323 -27.80 -9.08 -4.78
CA THR A 323 -27.99 -10.20 -5.71
C THR A 323 -28.50 -11.45 -5.01
N ARG A 324 -29.00 -12.41 -5.81
CA ARG A 324 -29.33 -13.77 -5.38
C ARG A 324 -28.19 -14.77 -5.55
N VAL A 325 -26.98 -14.33 -5.93
CA VAL A 325 -25.86 -15.24 -6.26
C VAL A 325 -25.51 -16.14 -5.08
N VAL A 326 -25.41 -15.58 -3.87
CA VAL A 326 -25.07 -16.33 -2.66
C VAL A 326 -26.13 -17.40 -2.34
N SER A 327 -27.42 -17.08 -2.43
CA SER A 327 -28.49 -18.04 -2.15
C SER A 327 -28.59 -19.14 -3.20
N LEU A 328 -28.40 -18.80 -4.49
CA LEU A 328 -28.37 -19.77 -5.57
C LEU A 328 -27.16 -20.71 -5.48
N PHE A 329 -26.01 -20.20 -5.05
CA PHE A 329 -24.86 -21.03 -4.73
C PHE A 329 -25.18 -22.03 -3.60
N MET A 330 -25.86 -21.60 -2.55
CA MET A 330 -26.25 -22.48 -1.44
C MET A 330 -27.21 -23.59 -1.90
N ASP A 331 -28.09 -23.32 -2.87
CA ASP A 331 -28.99 -24.33 -3.46
C ASP A 331 -28.23 -25.48 -4.15
N ILE A 332 -26.99 -25.26 -4.60
CA ILE A 332 -26.11 -26.32 -5.15
C ILE A 332 -25.69 -27.31 -4.06
N LEU A 333 -25.50 -26.82 -2.83
CA LEU A 333 -25.00 -27.62 -1.70
C LEU A 333 -26.12 -28.33 -0.92
N ARG A 334 -27.33 -27.76 -0.85
CA ARG A 334 -28.47 -28.34 -0.09
C ARG A 334 -28.77 -29.82 -0.39
N PRO A 335 -28.77 -30.31 -1.65
CA PRO A 335 -29.13 -31.71 -1.95
C PRO A 335 -28.21 -32.74 -1.30
N TRP A 336 -27.00 -32.36 -0.92
CA TRP A 336 -26.00 -33.26 -0.35
C TRP A 336 -26.26 -33.64 1.10
N LYS A 337 -27.12 -32.89 1.83
CA LYS A 337 -27.45 -33.12 3.25
C LYS A 337 -26.19 -33.39 4.11
N LEU A 338 -25.18 -32.55 3.92
CA LEU A 338 -23.88 -32.72 4.59
C LEU A 338 -24.01 -32.45 6.10
N PRO A 339 -23.14 -33.05 6.93
CA PRO A 339 -23.01 -32.66 8.33
C PRO A 339 -22.72 -31.15 8.44
N PRO A 340 -23.24 -30.46 9.47
CA PRO A 340 -23.05 -29.02 9.64
C PRO A 340 -21.58 -28.57 9.53
N GLU A 341 -20.65 -29.35 10.09
CA GLU A 341 -19.22 -29.02 10.11
C GLU A 341 -18.59 -29.05 8.71
N VAL A 342 -18.91 -30.09 7.93
CA VAL A 342 -18.42 -30.23 6.54
C VAL A 342 -19.11 -29.21 5.63
N PHE A 343 -20.41 -28.99 5.83
CA PHE A 343 -21.16 -27.96 5.12
C PHE A 343 -20.53 -26.58 5.34
N THR A 344 -20.25 -26.22 6.60
CA THR A 344 -19.60 -24.96 6.94
C THR A 344 -18.20 -24.85 6.35
N TYR A 345 -17.39 -25.91 6.36
CA TYR A 345 -16.08 -25.90 5.70
C TYR A 345 -16.19 -25.54 4.21
N ILE A 346 -17.10 -26.17 3.47
CA ILE A 346 -17.33 -25.87 2.04
C ILE A 346 -17.82 -24.43 1.86
N VAL A 347 -18.72 -23.96 2.73
CA VAL A 347 -19.20 -22.57 2.71
C VAL A 347 -18.05 -21.59 2.95
N LEU A 348 -17.14 -21.88 3.88
CA LEU A 348 -15.97 -21.03 4.15
C LEU A 348 -14.99 -21.01 2.98
N LEU A 349 -14.73 -22.16 2.33
CA LEU A 349 -13.91 -22.21 1.12
C LEU A 349 -14.54 -21.38 -0.02
N ALA A 350 -15.85 -21.53 -0.20
CA ALA A 350 -16.58 -20.78 -1.23
C ALA A 350 -16.69 -19.29 -0.91
N ALA A 351 -16.79 -18.92 0.37
CA ALA A 351 -16.79 -17.54 0.84
C ALA A 351 -15.45 -16.85 0.67
N ALA A 352 -14.33 -17.60 0.70
CA ALA A 352 -12.99 -17.02 0.55
C ALA A 352 -12.81 -16.29 -0.79
N ILE A 353 -13.45 -16.75 -1.87
CA ILE A 353 -13.41 -16.13 -3.19
C ILE A 353 -14.03 -14.71 -3.15
N PRO A 354 -15.34 -14.53 -2.87
CA PRO A 354 -15.93 -13.21 -2.76
C PRO A 354 -15.30 -12.37 -1.64
N THR A 355 -14.79 -12.98 -0.56
CA THR A 355 -14.02 -12.25 0.46
C THR A 355 -12.78 -11.58 -0.14
N ALA A 356 -11.95 -12.30 -0.90
CA ALA A 356 -10.79 -11.75 -1.59
C ALA A 356 -11.18 -10.61 -2.54
N TYR A 357 -12.29 -10.80 -3.27
CA TYR A 357 -12.85 -9.81 -4.19
C TYR A 357 -13.62 -8.66 -3.50
N THR A 358 -13.89 -8.72 -2.20
CA THR A 358 -14.42 -7.56 -1.46
C THR A 358 -13.33 -6.71 -0.81
N GLY A 359 -12.06 -7.07 -1.02
CA GLY A 359 -10.88 -6.28 -0.62
C GLY A 359 -10.58 -6.25 0.88
N ALA A 360 -11.53 -6.61 1.75
CA ALA A 360 -11.36 -6.61 3.20
C ALA A 360 -12.28 -7.62 3.90
N SER A 361 -11.74 -8.30 4.92
CA SER A 361 -12.44 -9.35 5.68
C SER A 361 -13.83 -8.93 6.18
N GLY A 362 -13.91 -7.74 6.78
CA GLY A 362 -15.15 -7.26 7.39
C GLY A 362 -16.28 -7.02 6.39
N VAL A 363 -15.95 -6.66 5.15
CA VAL A 363 -16.91 -6.29 4.11
C VAL A 363 -17.75 -7.50 3.71
N PHE A 364 -17.12 -8.64 3.52
CA PHE A 364 -17.83 -9.87 3.21
C PHE A 364 -18.74 -10.32 4.36
N VAL A 365 -18.26 -10.22 5.62
CA VAL A 365 -19.10 -10.52 6.80
C VAL A 365 -20.34 -9.63 6.81
N ILE A 366 -20.20 -8.36 6.46
CA ILE A 366 -21.32 -7.43 6.37
C ILE A 366 -22.27 -7.78 5.20
N ALA A 367 -21.71 -8.13 4.04
CA ALA A 367 -22.45 -8.38 2.82
C ALA A 367 -23.26 -9.68 2.87
N ALA A 368 -22.61 -10.78 3.29
CA ALA A 368 -23.13 -12.13 3.18
C ALA A 368 -23.22 -12.87 4.53
N GLY A 369 -22.67 -12.32 5.62
CA GLY A 369 -22.58 -13.03 6.90
C GLY A 369 -23.94 -13.44 7.49
N ALA A 370 -24.97 -12.61 7.37
CA ALA A 370 -26.32 -12.99 7.80
C ALA A 370 -26.91 -14.17 7.00
N ILE A 371 -26.53 -14.31 5.72
CA ILE A 371 -26.94 -15.44 4.88
C ILE A 371 -26.18 -16.68 5.31
N VAL A 372 -24.85 -16.58 5.48
CA VAL A 372 -24.00 -17.68 5.97
C VAL A 372 -24.52 -18.20 7.32
N TYR A 373 -24.81 -17.31 8.29
CA TYR A 373 -25.39 -17.68 9.58
C TYR A 373 -26.68 -18.48 9.44
N LYS A 374 -27.64 -17.98 8.63
CA LYS A 374 -28.94 -18.63 8.44
C LYS A 374 -28.83 -19.98 7.76
N GLU A 375 -27.97 -20.11 6.75
CA GLU A 375 -27.78 -21.37 6.02
C GLU A 375 -27.08 -22.42 6.87
N VAL A 376 -26.04 -22.04 7.63
CA VAL A 376 -25.39 -22.95 8.58
C VAL A 376 -26.37 -23.40 9.66
N LEU A 377 -27.21 -22.49 10.17
CA LEU A 377 -28.27 -22.83 11.12
C LEU A 377 -29.34 -23.75 10.51
N ALA A 378 -29.71 -23.55 9.25
CA ALA A 378 -30.73 -24.35 8.55
C ALA A 378 -30.33 -25.83 8.37
N VAL A 379 -29.03 -26.12 8.30
CA VAL A 379 -28.50 -27.51 8.26
C VAL A 379 -28.45 -28.16 9.66
N GLY A 380 -28.84 -27.42 10.70
CA GLY A 380 -28.95 -27.93 12.08
C GLY A 380 -27.72 -27.67 12.94
N ALA A 381 -26.86 -26.71 12.54
CA ALA A 381 -25.74 -26.25 13.35
C ALA A 381 -26.20 -25.57 14.64
N ARG A 382 -25.27 -25.47 15.61
CA ARG A 382 -25.47 -24.70 16.84
C ARG A 382 -25.34 -23.20 16.55
N ARG A 383 -26.11 -22.35 17.24
CA ARG A 383 -26.06 -20.88 17.00
C ARG A 383 -24.67 -20.28 17.19
N HIS A 384 -23.95 -20.66 18.25
CA HIS A 384 -22.58 -20.18 18.47
C HIS A 384 -21.59 -20.65 17.39
N PHE A 385 -21.75 -21.89 16.90
CA PHE A 385 -20.99 -22.39 15.76
C PHE A 385 -21.29 -21.62 14.47
N ALA A 386 -22.58 -21.34 14.19
CA ALA A 386 -22.99 -20.54 13.04
C ALA A 386 -22.45 -19.09 13.12
N LEU A 387 -22.42 -18.50 14.32
CA LEU A 387 -21.82 -17.19 14.56
C LEU A 387 -20.29 -17.21 14.36
N ALA A 388 -19.59 -18.24 14.86
CA ALA A 388 -18.17 -18.44 14.60
C ALA A 388 -17.88 -18.55 13.10
N ALA A 389 -18.64 -19.39 12.39
CA ALA A 389 -18.53 -19.56 10.95
C ALA A 389 -18.75 -18.24 10.19
N THR A 390 -19.72 -17.44 10.65
CA THR A 390 -20.00 -16.12 10.06
C THR A 390 -18.80 -15.18 10.22
N ALA A 391 -18.21 -15.10 11.41
CA ALA A 391 -17.02 -14.28 11.66
C ALA A 391 -15.80 -14.79 10.85
N MET A 392 -15.62 -16.10 10.73
CA MET A 392 -14.50 -16.70 9.98
C MET A 392 -14.63 -16.58 8.46
N SER A 393 -15.85 -16.43 7.93
CA SER A 393 -16.08 -16.32 6.48
C SER A 393 -15.41 -15.08 5.86
N GLY A 394 -15.19 -14.03 6.66
CA GLY A 394 -14.41 -12.86 6.28
C GLY A 394 -12.89 -13.07 6.37
N SER A 395 -12.40 -13.83 7.34
CA SER A 395 -10.94 -13.92 7.59
C SER A 395 -10.19 -14.81 6.61
N LEU A 396 -10.76 -15.94 6.21
CA LEU A 396 -9.99 -16.95 5.46
C LEU A 396 -9.60 -16.48 4.04
N GLY A 397 -10.33 -15.53 3.44
CA GLY A 397 -10.09 -15.08 2.07
C GLY A 397 -9.06 -13.95 1.91
N VAL A 398 -8.57 -13.33 3.00
CA VAL A 398 -7.71 -12.13 2.93
C VAL A 398 -6.34 -12.40 2.32
N VAL A 399 -5.85 -13.64 2.42
CA VAL A 399 -4.55 -14.05 1.85
C VAL A 399 -4.61 -14.41 0.36
N LEU A 400 -5.78 -14.32 -0.27
CA LEU A 400 -5.99 -14.68 -1.68
C LEU A 400 -5.99 -13.44 -2.60
N ARG A 401 -5.64 -13.64 -3.87
CA ARG A 401 -5.80 -12.61 -4.91
C ARG A 401 -7.29 -12.29 -5.12
N PRO A 402 -7.70 -11.02 -5.27
CA PRO A 402 -6.93 -9.77 -5.35
C PRO A 402 -6.98 -8.90 -4.07
N CYS A 403 -6.77 -9.46 -2.88
CA CYS A 403 -6.98 -8.70 -1.64
C CYS A 403 -6.06 -7.45 -1.52
N LEU A 404 -6.67 -6.29 -1.24
CA LEU A 404 -6.00 -4.97 -1.18
C LEU A 404 -4.94 -4.87 -0.08
N LEU A 405 -5.07 -5.60 1.04
CA LEU A 405 -4.12 -5.56 2.14
C LEU A 405 -2.69 -5.94 1.69
N ILE A 406 -2.57 -6.97 0.84
CA ILE A 406 -1.28 -7.42 0.31
C ILE A 406 -0.66 -6.38 -0.64
N VAL A 407 -1.49 -5.66 -1.40
CA VAL A 407 -1.04 -4.55 -2.26
C VAL A 407 -0.42 -3.45 -1.43
N VAL A 408 -1.06 -3.10 -0.30
CA VAL A 408 -0.54 -2.07 0.62
C VAL A 408 0.79 -2.50 1.24
N ILE A 409 0.93 -3.78 1.61
CA ILE A 409 2.20 -4.33 2.11
C ILE A 409 3.32 -4.18 1.08
N ALA A 410 3.08 -4.61 -0.17
CA ALA A 410 4.07 -4.52 -1.24
C ALA A 410 4.38 -3.06 -1.64
N ALA A 411 3.40 -2.16 -1.55
CA ALA A 411 3.60 -0.74 -1.83
C ALA A 411 4.47 -0.04 -0.76
N LEU A 412 4.33 -0.45 0.51
CA LEU A 412 5.06 0.15 1.63
C LEU A 412 6.39 -0.54 1.94
N ASN A 413 6.66 -1.70 1.33
CA ASN A 413 7.85 -2.50 1.61
C ASN A 413 8.42 -3.10 0.32
N LYS A 414 9.59 -2.62 -0.10
CA LYS A 414 10.25 -3.02 -1.35
C LYS A 414 10.92 -4.40 -1.30
N GLU A 415 10.96 -5.06 -0.14
CA GLU A 415 11.57 -6.39 0.03
C GLU A 415 10.63 -7.55 -0.33
N VAL A 416 9.35 -7.26 -0.64
CA VAL A 416 8.34 -8.28 -0.97
C VAL A 416 7.48 -7.86 -2.15
N THR A 417 7.12 -8.84 -2.99
CA THR A 417 6.20 -8.62 -4.12
C THR A 417 4.80 -9.17 -3.83
N THR A 418 3.77 -8.63 -4.50
CA THR A 418 2.39 -9.13 -4.39
C THR A 418 2.29 -10.61 -4.79
N SER A 419 2.99 -11.00 -5.86
CA SER A 419 2.97 -12.37 -6.39
C SER A 419 3.50 -13.40 -5.39
N GLU A 420 4.57 -13.06 -4.66
CA GLU A 420 5.15 -13.90 -3.61
C GLU A 420 4.19 -14.10 -2.44
N LEU A 421 3.63 -12.99 -1.93
CA LEU A 421 2.73 -13.00 -0.79
C LEU A 421 1.44 -13.77 -1.11
N TYR A 422 0.89 -13.63 -2.33
CA TYR A 422 -0.28 -14.40 -2.75
C TYR A 422 0.01 -15.89 -2.96
N GLY A 423 1.18 -16.23 -3.50
CA GLY A 423 1.60 -17.62 -3.68
C GLY A 423 1.64 -18.37 -2.35
N TRP A 424 2.31 -17.82 -1.35
CA TRP A 424 2.32 -18.36 0.01
C TRP A 424 0.99 -18.21 0.72
N GLY A 425 0.25 -17.14 0.46
CA GLY A 425 -1.09 -16.90 0.99
C GLY A 425 -2.06 -18.03 0.66
N LEU A 426 -2.00 -18.60 -0.55
CA LEU A 426 -2.80 -19.78 -0.91
C LEU A 426 -2.52 -20.99 -0.01
N PHE A 427 -1.26 -21.22 0.36
CA PHE A 427 -0.89 -22.29 1.28
C PHE A 427 -1.43 -22.03 2.68
N VAL A 428 -1.29 -20.80 3.19
CA VAL A 428 -1.84 -20.39 4.48
C VAL A 428 -3.36 -20.56 4.51
N PHE A 429 -4.05 -20.24 3.41
CA PHE A 429 -5.49 -20.47 3.25
C PHE A 429 -5.86 -21.96 3.34
N ILE A 430 -5.18 -22.82 2.58
CA ILE A 430 -5.43 -24.27 2.61
C ILE A 430 -5.14 -24.83 4.01
N LEU A 431 -4.05 -24.39 4.64
CA LEU A 431 -3.66 -24.78 5.99
C LEU A 431 -4.73 -24.39 7.01
N THR A 432 -5.09 -23.11 7.09
CA THR A 432 -6.06 -22.60 8.09
C THR A 432 -7.45 -23.17 7.87
N SER A 433 -7.89 -23.33 6.62
CA SER A 433 -9.18 -23.97 6.31
C SER A 433 -9.18 -25.46 6.67
N THR A 434 -8.08 -26.17 6.47
CA THR A 434 -7.95 -27.58 6.86
C THR A 434 -7.93 -27.74 8.39
N VAL A 435 -7.20 -26.86 9.10
CA VAL A 435 -7.21 -26.81 10.56
C VAL A 435 -8.62 -26.55 11.08
N PHE A 436 -9.37 -25.63 10.46
CA PHE A 436 -10.78 -25.40 10.80
C PHE A 436 -11.60 -26.68 10.67
N MET A 437 -11.49 -27.37 9.54
CA MET A 437 -12.22 -28.61 9.28
C MET A 437 -11.89 -29.68 10.33
N ILE A 438 -10.61 -29.87 10.65
CA ILE A 438 -10.16 -30.85 11.65
C ILE A 438 -10.75 -30.51 13.02
N ILE A 439 -10.62 -29.26 13.49
CA ILE A 439 -11.14 -28.84 14.80
C ILE A 439 -12.67 -28.97 14.83
N ALA A 440 -13.36 -28.56 13.77
CA ALA A 440 -14.81 -28.68 13.67
C ALA A 440 -15.26 -30.14 13.75
N LEU A 441 -14.62 -31.06 13.01
CA LEU A 441 -14.93 -32.49 13.04
C LEU A 441 -14.63 -33.13 14.41
N LEU A 442 -13.52 -32.77 15.05
CA LEU A 442 -13.17 -33.26 16.40
C LEU A 442 -14.15 -32.80 17.48
N LYS A 443 -14.87 -31.68 17.23
CA LYS A 443 -15.86 -31.10 18.14
C LYS A 443 -17.30 -31.32 17.70
N ALA A 444 -17.52 -32.13 16.65
CA ALA A 444 -18.84 -32.45 16.16
C ALA A 444 -19.60 -33.28 17.20
N GLU A 445 -20.77 -32.79 17.64
CA GLU A 445 -21.66 -33.55 18.53
C GLU A 445 -22.47 -34.57 17.70
N GLY A 446 -21.83 -35.63 17.22
CA GLY A 446 -22.42 -36.94 16.91
C GLY A 446 -23.73 -37.03 16.08
N ARG A 447 -24.18 -35.98 15.39
CA ARG A 447 -25.39 -36.02 14.56
C ARG A 447 -25.02 -36.55 13.18
N VAL A 448 -25.02 -37.87 13.06
CA VAL A 448 -25.02 -38.53 11.76
C VAL A 448 -26.37 -38.27 11.10
N ILE A 449 -26.48 -37.15 10.38
CA ILE A 449 -27.56 -36.96 9.43
C ILE A 449 -27.28 -37.95 8.29
N GLU A 450 -28.26 -38.78 7.94
CA GLU A 450 -28.16 -39.69 6.79
C GLU A 450 -27.74 -38.90 5.55
N ARG A 451 -26.50 -39.11 5.11
CA ARG A 451 -25.95 -38.44 3.92
C ARG A 451 -26.75 -38.88 2.70
N ALA A 452 -27.15 -37.93 1.87
CA ALA A 452 -27.74 -38.28 0.58
C ALA A 452 -26.72 -39.06 -0.25
N LYS A 453 -27.14 -40.16 -0.87
CA LYS A 453 -26.27 -40.91 -1.79
C LYS A 453 -25.91 -40.00 -2.97
N ALA A 454 -24.65 -40.01 -3.39
CA ALA A 454 -24.16 -39.15 -4.47
C ALA A 454 -24.98 -39.28 -5.77
N LYS A 455 -25.54 -40.48 -6.04
CA LYS A 455 -26.40 -40.75 -7.20
C LYS A 455 -27.71 -39.94 -7.19
N ASP A 456 -28.23 -39.57 -6.01
CA ASP A 456 -29.48 -38.82 -5.87
C ASP A 456 -29.23 -37.31 -5.74
N ALA A 457 -28.11 -36.93 -5.12
CA ALA A 457 -27.74 -35.52 -4.88
C ALA A 457 -27.10 -34.84 -6.10
N LEU A 458 -26.23 -35.54 -6.85
CA LEU A 458 -25.53 -34.99 -8.02
C LEU A 458 -26.45 -34.45 -9.11
N PRO A 459 -27.49 -35.18 -9.59
CA PRO A 459 -28.38 -34.64 -10.63
C PRO A 459 -29.20 -33.43 -10.15
N GLN A 460 -29.51 -33.35 -8.85
CA GLN A 460 -30.20 -32.20 -8.27
C GLN A 460 -29.27 -30.98 -8.16
N SER A 461 -28.02 -31.21 -7.74
CA SER A 461 -26.97 -30.18 -7.66
C SER A 461 -26.62 -29.61 -9.05
N LEU A 462 -26.52 -30.47 -10.08
CA LEU A 462 -26.32 -30.04 -11.47
C LEU A 462 -27.50 -29.22 -12.01
N ARG A 463 -28.74 -29.58 -11.66
CA ARG A 463 -29.92 -28.74 -12.00
C ARG A 463 -29.89 -27.39 -11.29
N ALA A 464 -29.36 -27.33 -10.07
CA ALA A 464 -29.15 -26.08 -9.34
C ALA A 464 -28.00 -25.23 -9.89
N LEU A 465 -27.08 -25.81 -10.68
CA LEU A 465 -26.04 -25.04 -11.39
C LEU A 465 -26.61 -24.24 -12.57
N VAL A 466 -27.68 -24.72 -13.21
CA VAL A 466 -28.34 -24.05 -14.35
C VAL A 466 -28.72 -22.59 -14.04
N PRO A 467 -29.40 -22.25 -12.92
CA PRO A 467 -29.69 -20.87 -12.59
C PRO A 467 -28.45 -20.04 -12.27
N VAL A 468 -27.35 -20.65 -11.78
CA VAL A 468 -26.08 -19.96 -11.48
C VAL A 468 -25.25 -19.68 -12.74
N SER A 469 -25.36 -20.54 -13.76
CA SER A 469 -24.53 -20.47 -14.98
C SER A 469 -24.52 -19.11 -15.69
N PRO A 470 -25.62 -18.33 -15.79
CA PRO A 470 -25.57 -17.04 -16.47
C PRO A 470 -24.78 -15.97 -15.69
N TYR A 471 -24.73 -16.06 -14.36
CA TYR A 471 -23.92 -15.13 -13.56
C TYR A 471 -22.43 -15.38 -13.78
N ILE A 472 -22.03 -16.66 -13.87
CA ILE A 472 -20.66 -17.05 -14.22
C ILE A 472 -20.33 -16.57 -15.63
N LEU A 473 -21.24 -16.76 -16.59
CA LEU A 473 -21.05 -16.31 -17.97
C LEU A 473 -20.88 -14.78 -18.07
N ILE A 474 -21.69 -14.01 -17.34
CA ILE A 474 -21.56 -12.54 -17.30
C ILE A 474 -20.21 -12.13 -16.72
N MET A 475 -19.79 -12.75 -15.61
CA MET A 475 -18.49 -12.48 -15.02
C MET A 475 -17.36 -12.78 -16.01
N LEU A 476 -17.38 -13.95 -16.66
CA LEU A 476 -16.39 -14.31 -17.67
C LEU A 476 -16.43 -13.36 -18.88
N LEU A 477 -17.62 -12.99 -19.37
CA LEU A 477 -17.76 -12.09 -20.53
C LEU A 477 -17.16 -10.72 -20.23
N VAL A 478 -17.43 -10.16 -19.05
CA VAL A 478 -16.86 -8.86 -18.65
C VAL A 478 -15.35 -8.97 -18.51
N VAL A 479 -14.83 -10.01 -17.82
CA VAL A 479 -13.38 -10.22 -17.67
C VAL A 479 -12.69 -10.39 -19.02
N TYR A 480 -13.20 -11.25 -19.90
CA TYR A 480 -12.67 -11.41 -21.26
C TYR A 480 -12.84 -10.14 -22.10
N GLY A 481 -13.89 -9.35 -21.86
CA GLY A 481 -14.07 -8.05 -22.49
C GLY A 481 -12.94 -7.10 -22.13
N TYR A 482 -12.61 -6.95 -20.85
CA TYR A 482 -11.47 -6.15 -20.41
C TYR A 482 -10.13 -6.71 -20.92
N GLU A 483 -9.95 -8.03 -20.91
CA GLU A 483 -8.71 -8.64 -21.39
C GLU A 483 -8.52 -8.46 -22.91
N TYR A 484 -9.57 -8.62 -23.72
CA TYR A 484 -9.46 -8.52 -25.18
C TYR A 484 -9.52 -7.08 -25.69
N LEU A 485 -10.42 -6.24 -25.17
CA LEU A 485 -10.57 -4.86 -25.62
C LEU A 485 -9.54 -3.92 -25.00
N LEU A 486 -9.14 -4.18 -23.75
CA LEU A 486 -8.28 -3.28 -22.98
C LEU A 486 -6.93 -3.88 -22.59
N ASP A 487 -6.58 -5.09 -23.04
CA ASP A 487 -5.34 -5.82 -22.69
C ASP A 487 -5.01 -5.72 -21.19
N THR A 488 -6.08 -5.81 -20.39
CA THR A 488 -6.08 -5.61 -18.94
C THR A 488 -6.62 -6.87 -18.28
N LYS A 489 -5.79 -7.54 -17.48
CA LYS A 489 -6.15 -8.77 -16.78
C LYS A 489 -6.78 -8.45 -15.43
N LEU A 490 -7.63 -9.36 -14.93
CA LEU A 490 -8.20 -9.24 -13.57
C LEU A 490 -7.13 -9.58 -12.53
N ASP A 491 -6.42 -8.54 -12.10
CA ASP A 491 -5.37 -8.58 -11.08
C ASP A 491 -5.68 -7.67 -9.88
N GLU A 492 -4.79 -7.64 -8.91
CA GLU A 492 -4.91 -6.85 -7.69
C GLU A 492 -5.03 -5.32 -7.90
N PHE A 493 -4.51 -4.78 -9.01
CA PHE A 493 -4.55 -3.34 -9.29
C PHE A 493 -5.81 -2.92 -10.04
N THR A 494 -6.36 -3.83 -10.85
CA THR A 494 -7.49 -3.56 -11.74
C THR A 494 -8.83 -4.07 -11.19
N ALA A 495 -8.79 -5.04 -10.28
CA ALA A 495 -9.95 -5.59 -9.60
C ALA A 495 -10.85 -4.54 -8.90
N PRO A 496 -10.33 -3.49 -8.21
CA PRO A 496 -11.20 -2.48 -7.58
C PRO A 496 -12.13 -1.80 -8.58
N VAL A 497 -11.71 -1.65 -9.83
CA VAL A 497 -12.48 -1.02 -10.91
C VAL A 497 -13.36 -2.04 -11.62
N MET A 498 -12.83 -3.22 -11.95
CA MET A 498 -13.60 -4.23 -12.68
C MET A 498 -14.75 -4.84 -11.88
N LEU A 499 -14.59 -5.03 -10.57
CA LEU A 499 -15.59 -5.74 -9.76
C LEU A 499 -16.91 -5.00 -9.61
N PRO A 500 -16.94 -3.68 -9.32
CA PRO A 500 -18.18 -2.92 -9.40
C PRO A 500 -18.86 -3.04 -10.76
N VAL A 501 -18.12 -3.01 -11.86
CA VAL A 501 -18.66 -3.17 -13.22
C VAL A 501 -19.30 -4.55 -13.38
N ILE A 502 -18.60 -5.61 -13.01
CA ILE A 502 -19.12 -6.99 -13.01
C ILE A 502 -20.39 -7.08 -12.16
N MET A 503 -20.39 -6.50 -10.95
CA MET A 503 -21.53 -6.51 -10.03
C MET A 503 -22.73 -5.72 -10.58
N LEU A 504 -22.51 -4.61 -11.27
CA LEU A 504 -23.57 -3.86 -11.95
C LEU A 504 -24.22 -4.71 -13.05
N PHE A 505 -23.44 -5.35 -13.92
CA PHE A 505 -23.98 -6.26 -14.94
C PHE A 505 -24.73 -7.45 -14.33
N VAL A 506 -24.18 -8.03 -13.27
CA VAL A 506 -24.81 -9.12 -12.51
C VAL A 506 -26.16 -8.68 -11.94
N ILE A 507 -26.25 -7.50 -11.31
CA ILE A 507 -27.52 -6.97 -10.78
C ILE A 507 -28.50 -6.68 -11.91
N ILE A 508 -28.05 -6.03 -12.99
CA ILE A 508 -28.90 -5.73 -14.16
C ILE A 508 -29.56 -7.03 -14.64
N PHE A 509 -28.76 -8.08 -14.85
CA PHE A 509 -29.28 -9.39 -15.24
C PHE A 509 -30.18 -10.03 -14.18
N ASP A 510 -29.79 -9.99 -12.90
CA ASP A 510 -30.54 -10.59 -11.80
C ASP A 510 -31.96 -10.01 -11.71
N LYS A 511 -32.07 -8.69 -11.90
CA LYS A 511 -33.34 -7.95 -11.85
C LYS A 511 -34.18 -8.10 -13.11
N LEU A 512 -33.55 -8.19 -14.28
CA LEU A 512 -34.26 -8.46 -15.54
C LEU A 512 -34.88 -9.87 -15.56
N ARG A 513 -34.22 -10.87 -14.96
CA ARG A 513 -34.69 -12.26 -14.99
C ARG A 513 -35.86 -12.56 -14.04
N GLY A 514 -36.04 -11.79 -12.97
CA GLY A 514 -37.17 -11.85 -12.03
C GLY A 514 -37.60 -13.28 -11.63
N GLY A 515 -37.09 -13.83 -10.51
CA GLY A 515 -37.49 -15.16 -10.06
C GLY A 515 -37.60 -15.31 -8.54
N PRO A 516 -38.46 -16.19 -8.03
CA PRO A 516 -38.50 -16.50 -6.60
C PRO A 516 -37.26 -17.31 -6.18
N THR A 517 -36.62 -16.95 -5.08
CA THR A 517 -35.66 -17.82 -4.38
C THR A 517 -36.44 -18.90 -3.63
N LYS A 518 -36.05 -20.17 -3.78
CA LYS A 518 -36.78 -21.31 -3.17
C LYS A 518 -36.59 -21.44 -1.65
N VAL A 519 -35.67 -20.69 -1.05
CA VAL A 519 -35.48 -20.61 0.41
C VAL A 519 -35.45 -19.14 0.83
N GLY A 520 -36.30 -18.79 1.80
CA GLY A 520 -36.53 -17.41 2.26
C GLY A 520 -37.79 -16.73 1.70
N GLY A 521 -38.58 -17.43 0.88
CA GLY A 521 -39.69 -16.87 0.07
C GLY A 521 -40.85 -16.17 0.80
N ASP A 522 -40.80 -15.91 2.11
CA ASP A 522 -41.85 -15.15 2.81
C ASP A 522 -41.37 -14.15 3.86
N THR A 523 -40.07 -13.86 3.94
CA THR A 523 -39.59 -12.73 4.74
C THR A 523 -39.76 -11.40 4.00
N THR A 524 -40.23 -10.36 4.70
CA THR A 524 -40.33 -8.98 4.16
C THR A 524 -39.00 -8.45 3.60
N ALA A 525 -37.86 -8.98 4.08
CA ALA A 525 -36.53 -8.71 3.57
C ALA A 525 -36.28 -9.27 2.15
N ASP A 526 -36.85 -10.43 1.82
CA ASP A 526 -36.70 -11.06 0.49
C ASP A 526 -37.66 -10.45 -0.53
N LYS A 527 -38.82 -9.94 -0.08
CA LYS A 527 -39.71 -9.11 -0.92
C LYS A 527 -39.06 -7.77 -1.29
N LYS A 528 -38.31 -7.13 -0.38
CA LYS A 528 -37.49 -5.95 -0.66
C LYS A 528 -36.36 -6.22 -1.67
N LYS A 529 -35.77 -7.42 -1.66
CA LYS A 529 -34.72 -7.81 -2.60
C LYS A 529 -35.17 -7.95 -4.05
N ASN A 530 -36.48 -7.92 -4.35
CA ASN A 530 -37.01 -7.94 -5.72
C ASN A 530 -37.40 -6.54 -6.24
N GLU A 531 -37.04 -5.47 -5.54
CA GLU A 531 -37.23 -4.09 -6.02
C GLU A 531 -36.29 -3.79 -7.22
N GLY A 532 -36.70 -2.86 -8.09
CA GLY A 532 -36.04 -2.55 -9.37
C GLY A 532 -34.58 -2.12 -9.27
N LEU A 533 -33.89 -2.05 -10.42
CA LEU A 533 -32.45 -1.76 -10.52
C LEU A 533 -32.02 -0.51 -9.73
N GLU A 534 -32.77 0.60 -9.87
CA GLU A 534 -32.48 1.86 -9.17
C GLU A 534 -32.49 1.69 -7.65
N VAL A 535 -33.44 0.91 -7.12
CA VAL A 535 -33.56 0.70 -5.68
C VAL A 535 -32.45 -0.22 -5.15
N ALA A 536 -32.07 -1.23 -5.92
CA ALA A 536 -30.95 -2.11 -5.57
C ALA A 536 -29.63 -1.34 -5.49
N VAL A 537 -29.28 -0.58 -6.55
CA VAL A 537 -28.06 0.22 -6.58
C VAL A 537 -28.09 1.32 -5.52
N ARG A 538 -29.24 1.97 -5.31
CA ARG A 538 -29.40 2.95 -4.24
C ARG A 538 -29.23 2.34 -2.86
N SER A 539 -29.83 1.17 -2.60
CA SER A 539 -29.69 0.48 -1.32
C SER A 539 -28.26 0.06 -1.06
N ALA A 540 -27.57 -0.50 -2.07
CA ALA A 540 -26.16 -0.85 -1.98
C ALA A 540 -25.32 0.39 -1.65
N THR A 541 -25.56 1.50 -2.36
CA THR A 541 -24.85 2.77 -2.12
C THR A 541 -25.11 3.28 -0.71
N THR A 542 -26.37 3.38 -0.26
CA THR A 542 -26.71 3.86 1.08
C THR A 542 -26.08 3.02 2.19
N GLU A 543 -26.00 1.70 2.03
CA GLU A 543 -25.27 0.84 2.97
C GLU A 543 -23.76 1.09 2.91
N THR A 544 -23.21 1.26 1.71
CA THR A 544 -21.80 1.59 1.48
C THR A 544 -21.40 2.89 2.21
N ILE A 545 -22.28 3.90 2.28
CA ILE A 545 -22.04 5.16 3.02
C ILE A 545 -21.69 4.89 4.48
N GLY A 546 -22.47 4.03 5.15
CA GLY A 546 -22.24 3.69 6.55
C GLY A 546 -20.87 3.02 6.75
N HIS A 547 -20.49 2.16 5.80
CA HIS A 547 -19.22 1.44 5.85
C HIS A 547 -18.02 2.31 5.48
N ILE A 548 -18.11 3.17 4.47
CA ILE A 548 -17.07 4.16 4.14
C ILE A 548 -16.85 5.07 5.35
N GLY A 549 -17.93 5.63 5.91
CA GLY A 549 -17.83 6.58 7.02
C GLY A 549 -17.33 5.96 8.32
N ALA A 550 -17.64 4.69 8.61
CA ALA A 550 -17.16 4.01 9.80
C ALA A 550 -15.77 3.39 9.61
N LEU A 551 -15.54 2.67 8.51
CA LEU A 551 -14.32 1.91 8.25
C LEU A 551 -13.16 2.85 7.87
N ILE A 552 -13.34 3.78 6.93
CA ILE A 552 -12.25 4.68 6.52
C ILE A 552 -11.84 5.59 7.69
N MET A 553 -12.80 6.06 8.51
CA MET A 553 -12.47 6.80 9.73
C MET A 553 -11.72 5.94 10.75
N LEU A 554 -12.14 4.69 10.95
CA LEU A 554 -11.42 3.75 11.82
C LEU A 554 -9.98 3.54 11.33
N MET A 555 -9.80 3.32 10.04
CA MET A 555 -8.48 3.14 9.43
C MET A 555 -7.62 4.40 9.55
N ALA A 556 -8.15 5.57 9.21
CA ALA A 556 -7.44 6.84 9.27
C ALA A 556 -6.93 7.13 10.69
N LEU A 557 -7.79 6.93 11.70
CA LEU A 557 -7.39 7.13 13.10
C LEU A 557 -6.52 5.99 13.64
N SER A 558 -6.57 4.80 13.03
CA SER A 558 -5.60 3.74 13.30
C SER A 558 -4.20 4.13 12.82
N ILE A 559 -4.06 4.87 11.72
CA ILE A 559 -2.77 5.44 11.28
C ILE A 559 -2.26 6.44 12.34
N SER A 560 -3.13 7.29 12.87
CA SER A 560 -2.77 8.22 13.95
C SER A 560 -2.31 7.51 15.22
N VAL A 561 -2.91 6.37 15.58
CA VAL A 561 -2.44 5.52 16.69
C VAL A 561 -1.09 4.89 16.36
N GLY A 562 -0.86 4.45 15.12
CA GLY A 562 0.44 3.97 14.66
C GLY A 562 1.53 5.04 14.85
N GLY A 563 1.26 6.25 14.39
CA GLY A 563 2.16 7.39 14.58
C GLY A 563 2.40 7.78 16.04
N MET A 564 1.43 7.57 16.92
CA MET A 564 1.61 7.72 18.37
C MET A 564 2.55 6.65 18.92
N ILE A 565 2.36 5.38 18.53
CA ILE A 565 3.21 4.26 18.97
C ILE A 565 4.65 4.47 18.50
N GLU A 566 4.86 4.86 17.25
CA GLU A 566 6.18 5.15 16.68
C GLU A 566 6.90 6.25 17.48
N ARG A 567 6.22 7.37 17.74
CA ARG A 567 6.81 8.51 18.46
C ARG A 567 7.02 8.27 19.96
N SER A 568 6.27 7.36 20.56
CA SER A 568 6.40 7.05 21.98
C SER A 568 7.72 6.39 22.37
N GLY A 569 8.54 5.97 21.40
CA GLY A 569 9.79 5.23 21.65
C GLY A 569 9.56 3.82 22.21
N ILE A 570 8.31 3.33 22.27
CA ILE A 570 8.00 1.96 22.74
C ILE A 570 8.79 0.91 21.96
N MET A 571 9.10 1.16 20.69
CA MET A 571 9.87 0.23 19.86
C MET A 571 11.35 0.15 20.27
N GLU A 572 11.91 1.16 20.94
CA GLU A 572 13.28 1.13 21.46
C GLU A 572 13.46 0.11 22.60
N VAL A 573 12.36 -0.29 23.26
CA VAL A 573 12.36 -1.32 24.29
C VAL A 573 12.56 -2.72 23.68
N VAL A 574 12.29 -2.89 22.38
CA VAL A 574 12.50 -4.15 21.68
C VAL A 574 14.00 -4.29 21.37
N PRO A 575 14.68 -5.36 21.85
CA PRO A 575 16.11 -5.54 21.60
C PRO A 575 16.42 -5.57 20.10
N ALA A 576 17.40 -4.75 19.67
CA ALA A 576 17.84 -4.69 18.28
C ALA A 576 18.48 -6.01 17.81
N GLU A 577 19.23 -6.67 18.69
CA GLU A 577 19.80 -8.00 18.45
C GLU A 577 19.20 -9.03 19.41
N MET A 578 18.61 -10.07 18.85
CA MET A 578 18.07 -11.19 19.59
C MET A 578 18.99 -12.41 19.44
N GLY A 579 19.27 -13.11 20.56
CA GLY A 579 20.22 -14.23 20.57
C GLY A 579 19.81 -15.46 19.74
N SER A 580 18.58 -15.51 19.21
CA SER A 580 18.11 -16.57 18.33
C SER A 580 16.95 -16.12 17.46
N VAL A 581 16.95 -16.52 16.17
CA VAL A 581 15.84 -16.30 15.23
C VAL A 581 14.51 -16.84 15.78
N TRP A 582 14.52 -17.97 16.49
CA TRP A 582 13.31 -18.54 17.08
C TRP A 582 12.70 -17.65 18.16
N MET A 583 13.56 -17.01 18.97
CA MET A 583 13.13 -16.06 19.99
C MET A 583 12.56 -14.80 19.34
N ALA A 584 13.22 -14.29 18.29
CA ALA A 584 12.73 -13.17 17.49
C ALA A 584 11.35 -13.46 16.89
N LEU A 585 11.18 -14.64 16.28
CA LEU A 585 9.89 -15.08 15.75
C LEU A 585 8.79 -15.11 16.81
N THR A 586 9.07 -15.62 18.02
CA THR A 586 8.08 -15.63 19.10
C THR A 586 7.69 -14.21 19.51
N ILE A 587 8.67 -13.33 19.69
CA ILE A 587 8.44 -11.94 20.11
C ILE A 587 7.62 -11.20 19.05
N PHE A 588 8.03 -11.25 17.78
CA PHE A 588 7.31 -10.59 16.69
C PHE A 588 5.93 -11.19 16.48
N MET A 589 5.75 -12.51 16.55
CA MET A 589 4.43 -13.13 16.47
C MET A 589 3.50 -12.60 17.57
N LEU A 590 3.95 -12.55 18.83
CA LEU A 590 3.13 -12.03 19.94
C LEU A 590 2.83 -10.54 19.78
N LEU A 591 3.82 -9.76 19.34
CA LEU A 591 3.65 -8.34 19.04
C LEU A 591 2.61 -8.13 17.93
N MET A 592 2.67 -8.89 16.84
CA MET A 592 1.73 -8.78 15.71
C MET A 592 0.31 -9.17 16.10
N ILE A 593 0.15 -10.19 16.95
CA ILE A 593 -1.18 -10.53 17.50
C ILE A 593 -1.71 -9.36 18.32
N PHE A 594 -0.87 -8.73 19.16
CA PHE A 594 -1.26 -7.57 19.95
C PHE A 594 -1.66 -6.36 19.09
N ILE A 595 -0.86 -6.04 18.07
CA ILE A 595 -1.19 -4.96 17.14
C ILE A 595 -2.51 -5.27 16.42
N GLY A 596 -2.68 -6.49 15.88
CA GLY A 596 -3.91 -6.89 15.17
C GLY A 596 -5.16 -6.98 16.07
N MET A 597 -4.98 -7.12 17.39
CA MET A 597 -6.05 -7.13 18.39
C MET A 597 -6.66 -5.74 18.63
N VAL A 598 -5.90 -4.66 18.36
CA VAL A 598 -6.26 -3.28 18.72
C VAL A 598 -6.42 -2.39 17.48
N MET A 599 -5.60 -2.60 16.45
CA MET A 599 -5.52 -1.75 15.27
C MET A 599 -6.17 -2.40 14.04
N ASP A 600 -6.56 -1.56 13.10
CA ASP A 600 -6.96 -2.02 11.77
C ASP A 600 -5.73 -2.43 10.94
N PRO A 601 -5.75 -3.51 10.14
CA PRO A 601 -4.63 -4.02 9.35
C PRO A 601 -4.05 -2.97 8.43
N PHE A 602 -4.86 -2.09 7.82
CA PHE A 602 -4.30 -1.07 6.93
C PHE A 602 -3.50 -0.03 7.72
N GLY A 603 -3.99 0.40 8.89
CA GLY A 603 -3.23 1.29 9.77
C GLY A 603 -2.04 0.59 10.43
N ALA A 604 -2.19 -0.69 10.75
CA ALA A 604 -1.15 -1.51 11.36
C ALA A 604 -0.01 -1.85 10.39
N VAL A 605 -0.29 -2.07 9.11
CA VAL A 605 0.74 -2.34 8.08
C VAL A 605 1.69 -1.15 7.96
N ILE A 606 1.18 0.09 8.01
CA ILE A 606 2.03 1.30 7.97
C ILE A 606 2.99 1.32 9.17
N LEU A 607 2.47 1.12 10.39
CA LEU A 607 3.29 1.01 11.60
C LEU A 607 4.33 -0.13 11.49
N VAL A 608 3.89 -1.32 11.07
CA VAL A 608 4.75 -2.51 10.98
C VAL A 608 5.84 -2.32 9.93
N SER A 609 5.53 -1.74 8.78
CA SER A 609 6.51 -1.51 7.72
C SER A 609 7.58 -0.51 8.16
N ALA A 610 7.19 0.58 8.81
CA ALA A 610 8.11 1.62 9.25
C ALA A 610 8.98 1.20 10.45
N THR A 611 8.43 0.42 11.39
CA THR A 611 9.09 0.19 12.69
C THR A 611 9.51 -1.26 12.95
N VAL A 612 8.66 -2.23 12.64
CA VAL A 612 8.86 -3.62 13.06
C VAL A 612 9.61 -4.44 12.02
N ALA A 613 9.28 -4.25 10.74
CA ALA A 613 9.85 -5.02 9.64
C ALA A 613 11.38 -4.86 9.54
N PRO A 614 11.98 -3.66 9.62
CA PRO A 614 13.44 -3.51 9.55
C PRO A 614 14.18 -4.27 10.66
N ILE A 615 13.63 -4.26 11.88
CA ILE A 615 14.20 -4.97 13.04
C ILE A 615 14.03 -6.49 12.88
N ALA A 616 12.93 -6.95 12.31
CA ALA A 616 12.76 -8.37 12.00
C ALA A 616 13.78 -8.86 10.97
N TYR A 617 14.06 -8.05 9.94
CA TYR A 617 15.00 -8.41 8.87
C TYR A 617 16.44 -8.40 9.37
N SER A 618 16.83 -7.44 10.22
CA SER A 618 18.17 -7.43 10.83
C SER A 618 18.41 -8.66 11.73
N ASN A 619 17.35 -9.24 12.29
CA ASN A 619 17.41 -10.49 13.07
C ASN A 619 17.36 -11.77 12.21
N GLY A 620 17.47 -11.65 10.88
CA GLY A 620 17.58 -12.78 9.95
C GLY A 620 16.25 -13.47 9.60
N ILE A 621 15.10 -12.80 9.83
CA ILE A 621 13.79 -13.31 9.40
C ILE A 621 13.56 -12.93 7.94
N HIS A 622 13.24 -13.91 7.10
CA HIS A 622 12.98 -13.69 5.68
C HIS A 622 11.76 -12.77 5.46
N PRO A 623 11.81 -11.74 4.58
CA PRO A 623 10.73 -10.77 4.40
C PRO A 623 9.35 -11.35 4.11
N VAL A 624 9.28 -12.30 3.16
CA VAL A 624 8.02 -13.01 2.82
C VAL A 624 7.47 -13.78 4.02
N HIS A 625 8.33 -14.46 4.80
CA HIS A 625 7.91 -15.24 5.96
C HIS A 625 7.39 -14.34 7.08
N PHE A 626 8.09 -13.23 7.34
CA PHE A 626 7.65 -12.20 8.27
C PHE A 626 6.25 -11.69 7.90
N TRP A 627 6.01 -11.27 6.66
CA TRP A 627 4.70 -10.75 6.26
C TRP A 627 3.60 -11.82 6.27
N MET A 628 3.91 -13.10 6.01
CA MET A 628 2.94 -14.18 6.24
C MET A 628 2.56 -14.35 7.71
N ILE A 629 3.52 -14.18 8.64
CA ILE A 629 3.24 -14.16 10.08
C ILE A 629 2.36 -12.95 10.41
N VAL A 630 2.70 -11.76 9.91
CA VAL A 630 1.95 -10.52 10.14
C VAL A 630 0.49 -10.66 9.70
N ILE A 631 0.24 -11.07 8.44
CA ILE A 631 -1.13 -11.18 7.92
C ILE A 631 -1.93 -12.23 8.71
N THR A 632 -1.33 -13.38 9.01
CA THR A 632 -2.00 -14.44 9.78
C THR A 632 -2.28 -14.00 11.23
N ALA A 633 -1.36 -13.24 11.84
CA ALA A 633 -1.52 -12.70 13.18
C ALA A 633 -2.58 -11.59 13.24
N PHE A 634 -2.69 -10.75 12.21
CA PHE A 634 -3.73 -9.75 12.09
C PHE A 634 -5.11 -10.38 11.95
N GLU A 635 -5.24 -11.44 11.16
CA GLU A 635 -6.50 -12.20 11.06
C GLU A 635 -6.90 -12.86 12.38
N LEU A 636 -5.92 -13.40 13.13
CA LEU A 636 -6.16 -13.88 14.49
C LEU A 636 -6.62 -12.73 15.41
N GLY A 637 -5.92 -11.60 15.36
CA GLY A 637 -6.22 -10.36 16.07
C GLY A 637 -7.67 -9.90 15.87
N TYR A 638 -8.12 -9.91 14.61
CA TYR A 638 -9.48 -9.57 14.18
C TYR A 638 -10.58 -10.45 14.75
N LEU A 639 -10.24 -11.65 15.22
CA LEU A 639 -11.17 -12.59 15.84
C LEU A 639 -10.99 -12.68 17.37
N SER A 640 -9.93 -12.09 17.92
CA SER A 640 -9.60 -12.11 19.34
C SER A 640 -9.92 -10.79 20.07
N PRO A 641 -10.35 -10.84 21.35
CA PRO A 641 -10.50 -9.65 22.19
C PRO A 641 -9.16 -8.88 22.32
N PRO A 642 -9.16 -7.55 22.52
CA PRO A 642 -10.27 -6.75 23.04
C PRO A 642 -11.23 -6.22 21.98
N VAL A 643 -10.81 -6.01 20.73
CA VAL A 643 -11.67 -5.45 19.68
C VAL A 643 -12.45 -6.53 18.94
N ALA A 644 -11.77 -7.56 18.42
CA ALA A 644 -12.35 -8.64 17.63
C ALA A 644 -13.33 -8.16 16.54
N LEU A 645 -12.83 -7.34 15.62
CA LEU A 645 -13.66 -6.63 14.63
C LEU A 645 -14.62 -7.56 13.88
N ASN A 646 -14.17 -8.72 13.39
CA ASN A 646 -15.04 -9.66 12.66
C ASN A 646 -16.19 -10.22 13.51
N GLN A 647 -15.98 -10.37 14.82
CA GLN A 647 -17.04 -10.79 15.75
C GLN A 647 -18.07 -9.69 15.96
N LEU A 648 -17.65 -8.42 15.97
CA LEU A 648 -18.54 -7.27 16.04
C LEU A 648 -19.38 -7.14 14.77
N LEU A 649 -18.74 -7.31 13.60
CA LEU A 649 -19.44 -7.24 12.31
C LEU A 649 -20.43 -8.41 12.16
N ALA A 650 -20.04 -9.63 12.54
CA ALA A 650 -20.94 -10.78 12.56
C ALA A 650 -22.16 -10.54 13.46
N ARG A 651 -21.94 -9.95 14.65
CA ARG A 651 -23.01 -9.52 15.55
C ARG A 651 -23.93 -8.48 14.91
N GLN A 652 -23.38 -7.47 14.24
CA GLN A 652 -24.14 -6.39 13.60
C GLN A 652 -25.07 -6.91 12.50
N VAL A 653 -24.63 -7.89 11.70
CA VAL A 653 -25.45 -8.45 10.62
C VAL A 653 -26.44 -9.51 11.05
N VAL A 654 -26.07 -10.35 12.01
CA VAL A 654 -26.96 -11.41 12.52
C VAL A 654 -28.03 -10.82 13.43
N GLY A 655 -27.67 -9.80 14.21
CA GLY A 655 -28.58 -9.04 15.07
C GLY A 655 -28.63 -9.54 16.52
N GLU A 656 -28.91 -8.61 17.43
CA GLU A 656 -28.88 -8.83 18.88
C GLU A 656 -29.83 -9.93 19.37
N ALA A 657 -31.04 -10.00 18.81
CA ALA A 657 -32.03 -10.98 19.25
C ALA A 657 -31.57 -12.44 19.04
N GLU A 658 -30.79 -12.68 17.99
CA GLU A 658 -30.22 -14.01 17.73
C GLU A 658 -29.05 -14.33 18.67
N MET A 659 -28.31 -13.30 19.10
CA MET A 659 -27.23 -13.42 20.07
C MET A 659 -27.77 -13.76 21.47
N ASP A 660 -28.88 -13.14 21.85
CA ASP A 660 -29.56 -13.42 23.12
C ASP A 660 -30.08 -14.87 23.15
N LYS A 661 -30.71 -15.34 22.05
CA LYS A 661 -31.12 -16.75 21.90
C LYS A 661 -29.93 -17.71 21.98
N ALA A 662 -28.81 -17.38 21.33
CA ALA A 662 -27.60 -18.20 21.40
C ALA A 662 -27.06 -18.32 22.84
N ALA A 663 -27.09 -17.22 23.59
CA ALA A 663 -26.70 -17.21 25.00
C ALA A 663 -27.66 -18.06 25.85
N GLU A 664 -28.97 -18.01 25.59
CA GLU A 664 -29.97 -18.82 26.29
C GLU A 664 -29.82 -20.32 26.04
N GLU A 665 -29.63 -20.74 24.78
CA GLU A 665 -29.45 -22.16 24.40
C GLU A 665 -28.21 -22.83 25.02
N THR A 666 -27.26 -22.03 25.50
CA THR A 666 -26.00 -22.50 26.07
C THR A 666 -25.89 -22.27 27.57
N LYS A 667 -26.95 -21.75 28.22
CA LYS A 667 -27.04 -21.69 29.68
C LYS A 667 -26.94 -23.11 30.24
N GLY A 668 -25.95 -23.36 31.10
CA GLY A 668 -25.70 -24.65 31.74
C GLY A 668 -24.85 -25.65 30.94
N LYS A 669 -24.39 -25.32 29.73
CA LYS A 669 -23.43 -26.15 28.97
C LYS A 669 -21.99 -25.88 29.39
N ALA A 670 -21.07 -26.79 29.01
CA ALA A 670 -19.64 -26.64 29.28
C ALA A 670 -19.07 -25.35 28.64
N PHE A 671 -17.97 -24.84 29.21
CA PHE A 671 -17.34 -23.56 28.83
C PHE A 671 -17.13 -23.42 27.32
N TYR A 672 -16.65 -24.47 26.66
CA TYR A 672 -16.41 -24.47 25.22
C TYR A 672 -17.69 -24.10 24.43
N TYR A 673 -18.81 -24.75 24.71
CA TYR A 673 -20.07 -24.53 23.98
C TYR A 673 -20.66 -23.14 24.22
N ARG A 674 -20.43 -22.56 25.39
CA ARG A 674 -20.89 -21.20 25.73
C ARG A 674 -20.10 -20.12 25.00
N TYR A 675 -18.82 -20.35 24.76
CA TYR A 675 -17.91 -19.40 24.11
C TYR A 675 -17.41 -19.88 22.75
N GLU A 676 -18.09 -20.86 22.15
CA GLU A 676 -17.68 -21.48 20.89
C GLU A 676 -17.52 -20.44 19.77
N ARG A 677 -18.37 -19.40 19.76
CA ARG A 677 -18.26 -18.25 18.86
C ARG A 677 -16.84 -17.66 18.80
N TRP A 678 -16.18 -17.59 19.94
CA TRP A 678 -14.87 -16.97 20.13
C TRP A 678 -13.75 -18.00 20.04
N LEU A 679 -13.92 -19.14 20.71
CA LEU A 679 -12.88 -20.14 20.85
C LEU A 679 -12.57 -20.85 19.53
N LEU A 680 -13.59 -21.19 18.73
CA LEU A 680 -13.38 -21.94 17.49
C LEU A 680 -12.53 -21.16 16.47
N PRO A 681 -12.81 -19.87 16.17
CA PRO A 681 -11.95 -19.08 15.29
C PRO A 681 -10.55 -18.87 15.86
N VAL A 682 -10.44 -18.53 17.15
CA VAL A 682 -9.16 -18.27 17.81
C VAL A 682 -8.28 -19.51 17.82
N TYR A 683 -8.81 -20.69 18.15
CA TYR A 683 -8.03 -21.93 18.10
C TYR A 683 -7.58 -22.27 16.69
N THR A 684 -8.46 -22.10 15.70
CA THR A 684 -8.13 -22.38 14.31
C THR A 684 -6.97 -21.52 13.84
N LEU A 685 -7.08 -20.20 14.02
CA LEU A 685 -6.06 -19.28 13.54
C LEU A 685 -4.80 -19.30 14.40
N MET A 686 -4.89 -19.57 15.72
CA MET A 686 -3.72 -19.73 16.56
C MET A 686 -2.90 -20.95 16.15
N VAL A 687 -3.55 -22.10 15.90
CA VAL A 687 -2.85 -23.29 15.40
C VAL A 687 -2.26 -23.03 14.02
N GLY A 688 -3.02 -22.39 13.12
CA GLY A 688 -2.51 -21.97 11.81
C GLY A 688 -1.29 -21.06 11.92
N LEU A 689 -1.36 -20.02 12.75
CA LEU A 689 -0.27 -19.07 12.99
C LEU A 689 0.97 -19.76 13.56
N LEU A 690 0.82 -20.66 14.55
CA LEU A 690 1.95 -21.41 15.09
C LEU A 690 2.65 -22.25 14.02
N ILE A 691 1.87 -22.87 13.12
CA ILE A 691 2.42 -23.64 12.00
C ILE A 691 3.10 -22.71 10.98
N VAL A 692 2.52 -21.54 10.67
CA VAL A 692 3.15 -20.55 9.78
C VAL A 692 4.45 -20.01 10.37
N THR A 693 4.46 -19.62 11.65
CA THR A 693 5.63 -19.07 12.33
C THR A 693 6.75 -20.10 12.45
N TYR A 694 6.48 -21.23 13.11
CA TYR A 694 7.53 -22.21 13.41
C TYR A 694 7.76 -23.21 12.28
N GLY A 695 6.69 -23.68 11.65
CA GLY A 695 6.77 -24.58 10.50
C GLY A 695 7.34 -23.88 9.27
N GLY A 696 6.99 -22.61 9.05
CA GLY A 696 7.60 -21.79 7.99
C GLY A 696 9.11 -21.62 8.20
N GLN A 697 9.56 -21.29 9.41
CA GLN A 697 11.00 -21.20 9.70
C GLN A 697 11.70 -22.55 9.54
N ALA A 698 11.08 -23.64 10.00
CA ALA A 698 11.64 -24.98 9.84
C ALA A 698 11.76 -25.37 8.35
N LEU A 699 10.82 -24.94 7.51
CA LEU A 699 10.86 -25.15 6.06
C LEU A 699 12.03 -24.38 5.42
N ILE A 700 12.23 -23.12 5.80
CA ILE A 700 13.33 -22.28 5.31
C ILE A 700 14.68 -22.90 5.69
N ASN A 701 14.85 -23.31 6.94
CA ASN A 701 16.09 -23.93 7.42
C ASN A 701 16.41 -25.28 6.73
N ASN A 702 15.41 -25.98 6.18
CA ASN A 702 15.54 -27.30 5.56
C ASN A 702 15.16 -27.31 4.08
N ALA A 703 15.19 -26.15 3.41
CA ALA A 703 14.67 -25.97 2.05
C ALA A 703 15.27 -26.98 1.05
N ASP A 704 16.55 -27.30 1.19
CA ASP A 704 17.24 -28.28 0.32
C ASP A 704 16.83 -29.73 0.56
N SER A 705 16.51 -30.10 1.81
CA SER A 705 16.13 -31.48 2.16
C SER A 705 14.66 -31.79 1.82
N LEU A 706 13.82 -30.76 1.68
CA LEU A 706 12.39 -30.89 1.41
C LEU A 706 12.00 -30.71 -0.06
N LYS A 707 12.98 -30.43 -0.95
CA LYS A 707 12.81 -30.42 -2.43
C LYS A 707 12.06 -31.65 -2.99
N PRO A 708 12.33 -32.90 -2.58
CA PRO A 708 11.60 -34.05 -3.13
C PRO A 708 10.11 -34.10 -2.73
N VAL A 709 9.75 -33.57 -1.56
CA VAL A 709 8.35 -33.50 -1.11
C VAL A 709 7.63 -32.33 -1.77
N SER A 710 8.30 -31.19 -1.94
CA SER A 710 7.73 -30.04 -2.65
C SER A 710 7.49 -30.33 -4.13
N HIS A 711 8.42 -31.04 -4.77
CA HIS A 711 8.26 -31.52 -6.14
C HIS A 711 7.11 -32.51 -6.28
N PHE A 712 6.96 -33.45 -5.34
CA PHE A 712 5.87 -34.44 -5.34
C PHE A 712 4.47 -33.80 -5.16
N LEU A 713 4.37 -32.73 -4.36
CA LEU A 713 3.13 -31.99 -4.14
C LEU A 713 2.86 -30.93 -5.23
N GLY A 714 3.73 -30.79 -6.24
CA GLY A 714 3.59 -29.79 -7.31
C GLY A 714 3.80 -28.35 -6.83
N LEU A 715 4.47 -28.16 -5.69
CA LEU A 715 4.68 -26.85 -5.05
C LEU A 715 5.81 -26.04 -5.67
N ASP A 716 6.63 -26.64 -6.54
CA ASP A 716 7.76 -25.96 -7.18
C ASP A 716 7.34 -24.91 -8.21
N GLN A 717 6.14 -25.04 -8.81
CA GLN A 717 5.56 -24.01 -9.70
C GLN A 717 4.99 -22.81 -8.93
N LEU A 718 4.81 -22.93 -7.62
CA LEU A 718 4.23 -21.91 -6.73
C LEU A 718 5.29 -21.29 -5.80
N ARG A 719 6.54 -21.78 -5.85
CA ARG A 719 7.67 -21.06 -5.26
C ARG A 719 7.87 -19.78 -6.07
N PRO A 720 8.11 -18.63 -5.43
CA PRO A 720 8.78 -17.53 -6.09
C PRO A 720 10.04 -18.06 -6.76
N VAL A 721 10.35 -17.59 -7.96
CA VAL A 721 11.63 -17.88 -8.61
C VAL A 721 12.72 -17.57 -7.58
N GLU A 722 13.44 -18.59 -7.11
CA GLU A 722 14.56 -18.39 -6.19
C GLU A 722 15.50 -17.39 -6.87
N LEU A 723 15.84 -16.31 -6.17
CA LEU A 723 16.90 -15.35 -6.53
C LEU A 723 18.31 -16.00 -6.46
N GLY A 724 18.39 -17.29 -6.83
CA GLY A 724 19.59 -18.12 -6.87
C GLY A 724 20.17 -18.29 -8.27
N ASP A 725 19.48 -17.86 -9.32
CA ASP A 725 20.04 -17.73 -10.68
C ASP A 725 20.53 -16.29 -11.00
N SER A 726 20.67 -15.43 -9.98
CA SER A 726 21.49 -14.21 -10.04
C SER A 726 21.95 -13.82 -8.61
N PRO A 727 23.21 -13.40 -8.38
CA PRO A 727 23.90 -13.67 -7.11
C PRO A 727 23.61 -12.68 -5.95
N ALA A 728 23.15 -13.27 -4.83
CA ALA A 728 23.39 -13.00 -3.40
C ALA A 728 23.70 -11.58 -2.89
N ALA A 729 22.79 -11.06 -2.05
CA ALA A 729 23.02 -9.93 -1.14
C ALA A 729 23.71 -10.37 0.17
N GLY A 730 24.69 -9.58 0.62
CA GLY A 730 25.38 -9.65 1.93
C GLY A 730 24.83 -8.63 2.96
N PRO A 731 25.34 -8.64 4.21
CA PRO A 731 24.54 -8.39 5.42
C PRO A 731 24.47 -6.92 5.89
N ALA A 732 23.40 -6.60 6.61
CA ALA A 732 23.05 -5.30 7.20
C ALA A 732 24.01 -4.81 8.29
N VAL A 733 24.35 -3.50 8.29
CA VAL A 733 24.85 -2.74 9.46
C VAL A 733 24.44 -1.25 9.42
N ASP A 734 23.78 -0.82 10.50
CA ASP A 734 23.60 0.49 11.16
C ASP A 734 23.04 1.73 10.43
N ALA A 735 21.86 2.17 10.89
CA ALA A 735 21.25 3.48 10.65
C ALA A 735 21.57 4.47 11.79
N PRO A 736 21.91 5.74 11.50
CA PRO A 736 21.85 6.83 12.48
C PRO A 736 20.52 7.60 12.40
N ALA A 737 20.14 8.09 13.58
CA ALA A 737 19.04 8.94 14.01
C ALA A 737 18.15 9.70 13.00
N ALA A 738 16.88 9.73 13.38
CA ALA A 738 15.75 10.43 12.79
C ALA A 738 15.97 11.94 12.54
N ASP A 739 15.74 12.34 11.30
CA ASP A 739 15.27 13.66 10.89
C ASP A 739 14.04 13.48 9.98
N ALA A 740 13.16 14.48 10.02
CA ALA A 740 11.77 14.47 9.56
C ALA A 740 11.49 13.75 8.22
N MET A 741 10.41 12.95 8.22
CA MET A 741 9.81 12.33 7.03
C MET A 741 9.72 13.31 5.85
N PRO A 742 10.38 13.04 4.71
CA PRO A 742 9.91 13.53 3.43
C PRO A 742 8.72 12.67 2.99
N ALA A 743 7.74 13.30 2.34
CA ALA A 743 6.55 12.66 1.79
C ALA A 743 6.90 11.36 1.02
N VAL A 744 6.10 10.33 1.23
CA VAL A 744 6.19 9.06 0.52
C VAL A 744 5.98 9.32 -0.96
N ALA A 745 7.06 9.37 -1.73
CA ALA A 745 7.01 9.26 -3.17
C ALA A 745 6.52 7.84 -3.49
N GLU A 746 5.22 7.73 -3.79
CA GLU A 746 4.66 6.60 -4.52
C GLU A 746 5.53 6.37 -5.76
N ASP A 747 5.86 5.11 -6.04
CA ASP A 747 6.43 4.69 -7.33
C ASP A 747 5.39 4.98 -8.42
N ALA A 748 5.34 6.24 -8.85
CA ALA A 748 4.65 6.75 -10.03
C ALA A 748 5.44 6.43 -11.31
N ALA A 749 6.17 5.30 -11.33
CA ALA A 749 6.77 4.75 -12.54
C ALA A 749 5.75 3.97 -13.40
N MET A 750 4.46 4.28 -13.25
CA MET A 750 3.44 4.07 -14.27
C MET A 750 2.81 5.42 -14.61
N LEU A 751 3.37 6.04 -15.65
CA LEU A 751 2.76 7.06 -16.51
C LEU A 751 1.96 8.14 -15.76
N ASP A 752 2.66 9.18 -15.28
CA ASP A 752 2.05 10.50 -15.15
C ASP A 752 1.61 10.96 -16.57
N PRO A 753 0.31 11.07 -16.88
CA PRO A 753 -0.16 11.54 -18.17
C PRO A 753 -0.35 13.07 -18.20
N ALA A 754 -0.14 13.75 -17.07
CA ALA A 754 -0.31 15.19 -16.90
C ALA A 754 1.00 15.99 -16.96
N ALA A 755 2.17 15.33 -17.00
CA ALA A 755 3.39 15.97 -17.44
C ALA A 755 3.26 16.32 -18.93
N GLN A 756 2.65 17.46 -19.25
CA GLN A 756 3.10 18.22 -20.40
C GLN A 756 4.54 18.61 -20.09
N PRO A 757 5.55 18.14 -20.84
CA PRO A 757 6.81 18.83 -20.81
C PRO A 757 6.54 20.17 -21.50
N VAL A 758 6.25 21.20 -20.71
CA VAL A 758 6.96 22.44 -21.01
C VAL A 758 8.41 22.02 -20.91
N VAL A 759 9.12 22.02 -22.03
CA VAL A 759 10.57 22.12 -22.00
C VAL A 759 10.83 23.52 -21.43
N GLU A 760 10.66 23.65 -20.11
CA GLU A 760 11.07 24.83 -19.38
C GLU A 760 12.56 24.61 -19.14
N LEU A 761 13.33 25.15 -20.06
CA LEU A 761 14.75 25.37 -19.85
C LEU A 761 14.88 26.15 -18.53
N PRO A 762 15.84 25.80 -17.65
CA PRO A 762 16.14 26.62 -16.50
C PRO A 762 16.31 28.06 -16.98
N ALA A 763 15.57 28.97 -16.34
CA ALA A 763 15.76 30.39 -16.52
C ALA A 763 17.25 30.70 -16.46
N GLU A 764 17.68 31.49 -17.45
CA GLU A 764 19.01 32.05 -17.58
C GLU A 764 19.44 32.67 -16.24
N SER A 765 20.14 31.88 -15.44
CA SER A 765 20.81 32.29 -14.22
C SER A 765 22.29 32.03 -14.44
N VAL A 766 22.99 33.14 -14.55
CA VAL A 766 24.43 33.28 -14.73
C VAL A 766 25.17 32.33 -13.77
N PRO A 767 26.05 31.42 -14.26
CA PRO A 767 26.91 30.67 -13.36
C PRO A 767 27.96 31.60 -12.74
N ALA A 768 28.00 31.61 -11.42
CA ALA A 768 29.13 32.14 -10.66
C ALA A 768 30.40 31.33 -10.97
N VAL A 769 31.51 32.05 -11.09
CA VAL A 769 32.85 31.55 -11.39
C VAL A 769 33.42 30.76 -10.20
N VAL A 770 34.05 29.61 -10.47
CA VAL A 770 35.02 28.93 -9.60
C VAL A 770 36.35 28.85 -10.37
N PRO A 771 37.52 29.06 -9.74
CA PRO A 771 38.81 29.18 -10.43
C PRO A 771 39.44 27.94 -11.03
N ALA A 772 40.09 28.17 -12.18
CA ALA A 772 41.11 27.31 -12.74
C ALA A 772 42.50 27.97 -12.69
N THR A 773 43.46 27.30 -12.07
CA THR A 773 44.90 27.65 -12.12
C THR A 773 45.62 26.65 -13.05
N PRO A 774 46.84 26.92 -13.55
CA PRO A 774 47.18 27.05 -14.96
C PRO A 774 47.79 25.79 -15.60
N ALA A 775 47.69 25.72 -16.92
CA ALA A 775 48.24 24.68 -17.80
C ALA A 775 49.69 24.25 -17.48
N ALA A 776 49.91 22.93 -17.42
CA ALA A 776 51.23 22.29 -17.36
C ALA A 776 51.38 21.22 -18.45
N ALA A 777 52.46 21.35 -19.23
CA ALA A 777 53.23 20.34 -19.99
C ALA A 777 52.48 19.36 -20.93
N PRO A 778 53.09 18.91 -22.05
CA PRO A 778 52.41 18.04 -23.02
C PRO A 778 51.90 16.77 -22.33
N ALA A 779 50.56 16.63 -22.32
CA ALA A 779 49.88 15.59 -21.58
C ALA A 779 50.29 14.20 -22.10
N PRO A 780 50.63 13.25 -21.21
CA PRO A 780 50.90 11.87 -21.58
C PRO A 780 49.68 11.25 -22.30
N SER A 781 49.93 10.41 -23.30
CA SER A 781 48.88 9.73 -24.06
C SER A 781 47.87 9.03 -23.13
N PRO A 782 46.55 9.05 -23.41
CA PRO A 782 45.51 8.46 -22.55
C PRO A 782 45.79 7.01 -22.13
N ALA A 783 46.47 6.24 -22.99
CA ALA A 783 46.87 4.86 -22.68
C ALA A 783 47.91 4.76 -21.54
N ILE A 784 48.82 5.73 -21.41
CA ILE A 784 49.82 5.78 -20.33
C ILE A 784 49.14 6.15 -19.02
N LEU A 785 48.23 7.13 -19.05
CA LEU A 785 47.48 7.55 -17.86
C LEU A 785 46.52 6.45 -17.36
N GLN A 786 45.87 5.71 -18.26
CA GLN A 786 45.06 4.55 -17.89
C GLN A 786 45.89 3.45 -17.20
N ALA A 787 47.12 3.21 -17.66
CA ALA A 787 48.04 2.27 -17.03
C ALA A 787 48.48 2.74 -15.65
N GLU A 788 48.81 4.03 -15.47
CA GLU A 788 49.15 4.62 -14.17
C GLU A 788 48.00 4.47 -13.17
N VAL A 789 46.76 4.77 -13.58
CA VAL A 789 45.58 4.66 -12.69
C VAL A 789 45.28 3.21 -12.35
N THR A 790 45.44 2.30 -13.31
CA THR A 790 45.29 0.85 -13.09
C THR A 790 46.29 0.32 -12.05
N GLU A 791 47.53 0.78 -12.13
CA GLU A 791 48.58 0.45 -11.15
C GLU A 791 48.25 1.00 -9.75
N VAL A 792 47.75 2.24 -9.68
CA VAL A 792 47.35 2.87 -8.40
C VAL A 792 46.20 2.12 -7.74
N VAL A 793 45.17 1.73 -8.49
CA VAL A 793 44.03 0.96 -7.96
C VAL A 793 44.48 -0.43 -7.48
N SER A 794 45.41 -1.07 -8.21
CA SER A 794 45.99 -2.37 -7.80
C SER A 794 46.83 -2.24 -6.53
N ASN A 795 47.65 -1.20 -6.43
CA ASN A 795 48.49 -0.93 -5.25
C ASN A 795 47.66 -0.55 -4.01
N TRP A 796 46.55 0.15 -4.21
CA TRP A 796 45.58 0.43 -3.14
C TRP A 796 44.97 -0.85 -2.56
N ALA A 797 44.53 -1.78 -3.40
CA ALA A 797 44.02 -3.08 -2.93
C ALA A 797 45.11 -3.94 -2.28
N ALA A 798 46.35 -3.87 -2.79
CA ALA A 798 47.49 -4.55 -2.20
C ALA A 798 47.83 -4.01 -0.81
N ALA A 799 47.85 -2.68 -0.63
CA ALA A 799 48.07 -2.04 0.68
C ALA A 799 46.98 -2.41 1.70
N TRP A 800 45.73 -2.48 1.24
CA TRP A 800 44.61 -2.93 2.07
C TRP A 800 44.76 -4.40 2.48
N SER A 801 45.07 -5.30 1.53
CA SER A 801 45.30 -6.72 1.78
C SER A 801 46.50 -6.96 2.72
N ALA A 802 47.55 -6.15 2.59
CA ALA A 802 48.74 -6.19 3.45
C ALA A 802 48.48 -5.65 4.88
N ARG A 803 47.31 -5.04 5.13
CA ARG A 803 46.97 -4.30 6.36
C ARG A 803 47.91 -3.12 6.64
N ASP A 804 48.50 -2.54 5.59
CA ASP A 804 49.28 -1.31 5.69
C ASP A 804 48.33 -0.10 5.73
N VAL A 805 48.01 0.32 6.94
CA VAL A 805 47.03 1.37 7.20
C VAL A 805 47.49 2.74 6.72
N GLU A 806 48.78 3.07 6.90
CA GLU A 806 49.34 4.35 6.44
C GLU A 806 49.46 4.36 4.91
N GLY A 807 49.91 3.24 4.32
CA GLY A 807 49.93 3.06 2.87
C GLY A 807 48.54 3.21 2.25
N TYR A 808 47.53 2.57 2.84
CA TYR A 808 46.13 2.67 2.40
C TYR A 808 45.59 4.11 2.46
N LEU A 809 45.75 4.80 3.59
CA LEU A 809 45.25 6.18 3.75
C LEU A 809 45.98 7.16 2.83
N SER A 810 47.22 6.86 2.45
CA SER A 810 48.00 7.69 1.53
C SER A 810 47.43 7.76 0.11
N PHE A 811 46.52 6.87 -0.30
CA PHE A 811 45.87 6.95 -1.61
C PHE A 811 44.74 7.97 -1.67
N TYR A 812 44.28 8.51 -0.54
CA TYR A 812 43.17 9.46 -0.47
C TYR A 812 43.66 10.91 -0.50
N SER A 813 42.93 11.77 -1.22
CA SER A 813 43.21 13.22 -1.30
C SER A 813 42.93 13.92 0.03
N ALA A 814 43.54 15.09 0.26
CA ALA A 814 43.19 16.00 1.36
C ALA A 814 41.73 16.52 1.27
N ASN A 815 41.17 16.57 0.06
CA ASN A 815 39.81 17.03 -0.24
C ASN A 815 38.83 15.87 -0.50
N PHE A 816 39.13 14.67 0.03
CA PHE A 816 38.26 13.50 -0.12
C PHE A 816 36.83 13.78 0.40
N GLU A 817 35.83 13.58 -0.46
CA GLU A 817 34.42 13.73 -0.11
C GLU A 817 33.99 12.58 0.80
N LEU A 818 33.71 12.90 2.05
CA LEU A 818 33.35 11.92 3.08
C LEU A 818 31.88 11.53 2.92
N PRO A 819 31.54 10.22 2.95
CA PRO A 819 30.15 9.78 2.94
C PRO A 819 29.46 10.12 4.27
N GLY A 820 28.43 10.97 4.23
CA GLY A 820 27.66 11.41 5.42
C GLY A 820 28.30 12.58 6.20
N ALA A 821 27.69 12.98 7.33
CA ALA A 821 28.12 14.11 8.14
C ALA A 821 29.29 13.79 9.12
N VAL A 822 30.35 13.11 8.66
CA VAL A 822 31.51 12.74 9.50
C VAL A 822 32.74 13.60 9.20
N THR A 823 33.56 13.89 10.22
CA THR A 823 34.83 14.61 10.03
C THR A 823 35.94 13.67 9.55
N ARG A 824 36.93 14.19 8.80
CA ARG A 824 38.06 13.39 8.27
C ARG A 824 38.79 12.57 9.35
N SER A 825 39.04 13.16 10.50
CA SER A 825 39.71 12.50 11.63
C SER A 825 38.92 11.30 12.16
N GLN A 826 37.58 11.40 12.21
CA GLN A 826 36.71 10.29 12.62
C GLN A 826 36.72 9.15 11.58
N TRP A 827 36.70 9.49 10.30
CA TRP A 827 36.78 8.52 9.21
C TRP A 827 38.12 7.77 9.18
N GLU A 828 39.25 8.48 9.31
CA GLU A 828 40.58 7.88 9.37
C GLU A 828 40.71 6.95 10.59
N SER A 829 40.20 7.36 11.76
CA SER A 829 40.18 6.52 12.98
C SER A 829 39.35 5.24 12.80
N GLN A 830 38.19 5.34 12.13
CA GLN A 830 37.35 4.20 11.81
C GLN A 830 38.08 3.21 10.88
N ARG A 831 38.76 3.72 9.84
CA ARG A 831 39.55 2.89 8.91
C ARG A 831 40.74 2.23 9.58
N ARG A 832 41.48 2.95 10.43
CA ARG A 832 42.58 2.39 11.23
C ARG A 832 42.12 1.21 12.07
N THR A 833 40.96 1.35 12.73
CA THR A 833 40.37 0.28 13.55
C THR A 833 39.93 -0.90 12.69
N ARG A 834 39.23 -0.67 11.57
CA ARG A 834 38.71 -1.73 10.69
C ARG A 834 39.78 -2.56 10.00
N ILE A 835 40.95 -1.98 9.69
CA ILE A 835 42.06 -2.68 9.03
C ILE A 835 42.94 -3.41 10.06
N SER A 836 43.27 -2.76 11.19
CA SER A 836 44.17 -3.34 12.20
C SER A 836 43.56 -4.46 13.05
N THR A 837 42.24 -4.48 13.22
CA THR A 837 41.53 -5.49 14.04
C THR A 837 41.34 -6.84 13.34
N LYS A 838 41.60 -6.93 12.02
CA LYS A 838 41.37 -8.15 11.23
C LYS A 838 42.63 -9.02 11.13
N SER A 839 42.44 -10.34 11.25
CA SER A 839 43.58 -11.27 11.28
C SER A 839 44.13 -11.60 9.89
N ASN A 840 43.28 -11.56 8.86
CA ASN A 840 43.64 -11.69 7.45
C ASN A 840 42.70 -10.83 6.59
N ILE A 841 43.22 -10.18 5.54
CA ILE A 841 42.46 -9.40 4.56
C ILE A 841 42.91 -9.80 3.15
N GLU A 842 41.96 -10.12 2.28
CA GLU A 842 42.17 -10.42 0.86
C GLU A 842 41.22 -9.53 0.04
N VAL A 843 41.79 -8.74 -0.88
CA VAL A 843 41.05 -7.81 -1.75
C VAL A 843 41.42 -8.10 -3.21
N ASP A 844 40.50 -8.70 -3.95
CA ASP A 844 40.64 -8.98 -5.38
C ASP A 844 39.86 -7.97 -6.21
N ILE A 845 40.46 -7.51 -7.31
CA ILE A 845 39.83 -6.59 -8.28
C ILE A 845 39.63 -7.31 -9.60
N SER A 846 38.43 -7.18 -10.17
CA SER A 846 38.07 -7.73 -11.49
C SER A 846 37.28 -6.71 -12.32
N ASN A 847 37.23 -6.90 -13.65
CA ASN A 847 36.49 -6.04 -14.57
C ASN A 847 36.83 -4.54 -14.48
N LEU A 848 38.11 -4.20 -14.26
CA LEU A 848 38.56 -2.82 -14.14
C LEU A 848 38.46 -2.06 -15.47
N ASN A 849 37.62 -1.02 -15.48
CA ASN A 849 37.45 -0.08 -16.57
C ASN A 849 37.90 1.31 -16.11
N VAL A 850 38.85 1.92 -16.82
CA VAL A 850 39.43 3.21 -16.46
C VAL A 850 39.17 4.22 -17.57
N GLN A 851 38.45 5.28 -17.23
CA GLN A 851 38.24 6.44 -18.08
C GLN A 851 39.07 7.60 -17.55
N VAL A 852 40.04 8.07 -18.32
CA VAL A 852 40.88 9.21 -17.93
C VAL A 852 40.47 10.42 -18.76
N ASN A 853 40.25 11.54 -18.08
CA ASN A 853 39.98 12.84 -18.67
C ASN A 853 40.94 13.88 -18.06
N GLY A 854 42.11 14.06 -18.69
CA GLY A 854 43.15 14.98 -18.22
C GLY A 854 43.72 14.56 -16.86
N ASP A 855 43.58 15.43 -15.86
CA ASP A 855 44.04 15.21 -14.48
C ASP A 855 42.98 14.52 -13.59
N GLU A 856 41.82 14.15 -14.14
CA GLU A 856 40.81 13.32 -13.47
C GLU A 856 40.68 11.95 -14.13
N ALA A 857 40.41 10.93 -13.32
CA ALA A 857 40.17 9.58 -13.80
C ALA A 857 39.02 8.94 -13.02
N THR A 858 38.19 8.18 -13.71
CA THR A 858 37.15 7.34 -13.11
C THR A 858 37.54 5.88 -13.32
N ALA A 859 37.71 5.15 -12.23
CA ALA A 859 37.97 3.72 -12.24
C ALA A 859 36.74 2.97 -11.72
N GLU A 860 36.13 2.16 -12.57
CA GLU A 860 35.01 1.28 -12.22
C GLU A 860 35.48 -0.18 -12.22
N PHE A 861 35.25 -0.91 -11.13
CA PHE A 861 35.66 -2.30 -11.00
C PHE A 861 34.81 -3.08 -10.02
N ASP A 862 34.83 -4.40 -10.14
CA ASP A 862 34.21 -5.33 -9.20
C ASP A 862 35.26 -5.75 -8.16
N GLN A 863 35.04 -5.39 -6.89
CA GLN A 863 35.89 -5.77 -5.76
C GLN A 863 35.31 -7.00 -5.05
N ALA A 864 36.12 -8.05 -4.86
CA ALA A 864 35.82 -9.13 -3.92
C ALA A 864 36.69 -8.97 -2.67
N TYR A 865 36.05 -8.75 -1.52
CA TYR A 865 36.70 -8.60 -0.22
C TYR A 865 36.48 -9.84 0.63
N LYS A 866 37.51 -10.31 1.33
CA LYS A 866 37.41 -11.41 2.29
C LYS A 866 38.28 -11.13 3.51
N ALA A 867 37.68 -11.19 4.70
CA ALA A 867 38.41 -11.07 5.96
C ALA A 867 37.77 -11.94 7.05
N ASP A 868 38.58 -12.77 7.69
CA ASP A 868 38.16 -13.73 8.71
C ASP A 868 36.99 -14.63 8.23
N LYS A 869 35.76 -14.40 8.73
CA LYS A 869 34.52 -15.11 8.34
C LYS A 869 33.59 -14.30 7.44
N TYR A 870 33.99 -13.09 7.06
CA TYR A 870 33.20 -12.17 6.24
C TYR A 870 33.72 -12.14 4.81
N SER A 871 32.84 -12.17 3.83
CA SER A 871 33.16 -11.97 2.42
C SER A 871 32.09 -11.13 1.75
N ASP A 872 32.52 -10.26 0.84
CA ASP A 872 31.67 -9.27 0.19
C ASP A 872 32.12 -9.07 -1.27
N LYS A 873 31.17 -8.72 -2.15
CA LYS A 873 31.44 -8.40 -3.55
C LYS A 873 30.66 -7.14 -3.92
N VAL A 874 31.37 -6.08 -4.25
CA VAL A 874 30.78 -4.76 -4.53
C VAL A 874 31.34 -4.17 -5.81
N ARG A 875 30.51 -3.44 -6.56
CA ARG A 875 31.00 -2.64 -7.68
C ARG A 875 31.43 -1.28 -7.15
N LYS A 876 32.70 -0.94 -7.33
CA LYS A 876 33.27 0.34 -6.89
C LYS A 876 33.51 1.28 -8.05
N THR A 877 33.19 2.54 -7.82
CA THR A 877 33.55 3.66 -8.68
C THR A 877 34.43 4.60 -7.87
N LEU A 878 35.70 4.72 -8.26
CA LEU A 878 36.65 5.67 -7.70
C LEU A 878 36.81 6.84 -8.65
N ARG A 879 36.57 8.07 -8.18
CA ARG A 879 37.05 9.27 -8.88
C ARG A 879 38.40 9.64 -8.30
N LEU A 880 39.41 9.67 -9.16
CA LEU A 880 40.77 10.04 -8.82
C LEU A 880 41.13 11.38 -9.47
N LYS A 881 41.96 12.16 -8.80
CA LYS A 881 42.58 13.36 -9.34
C LYS A 881 44.08 13.30 -9.12
N LYS A 882 44.85 13.82 -10.07
CA LYS A 882 46.31 13.87 -9.97
C LYS A 882 46.71 15.06 -9.09
N GLU A 883 47.24 14.78 -7.91
CA GLU A 883 47.73 15.77 -6.93
C GLU A 883 49.24 15.53 -6.69
N ASP A 884 50.06 16.58 -6.80
CA ASP A 884 51.53 16.49 -6.67
C ASP A 884 52.17 15.39 -7.54
N GLY A 885 51.64 15.16 -8.75
CA GLY A 885 52.11 14.12 -9.68
C GLY A 885 51.69 12.69 -9.32
N ARG A 886 50.85 12.48 -8.31
CA ARG A 886 50.31 11.16 -7.91
C ARG A 886 48.79 11.14 -7.98
N TRP A 887 48.21 10.03 -8.44
CA TRP A 887 46.76 9.87 -8.43
C TRP A 887 46.25 9.65 -7.00
N LYS A 888 45.28 10.46 -6.60
CA LYS A 888 44.63 10.41 -5.29
C LYS A 888 43.13 10.25 -5.45
N ILE A 889 42.52 9.45 -4.58
CA ILE A 889 41.08 9.19 -4.55
C ILE A 889 40.37 10.41 -3.95
N LEU A 890 39.46 11.01 -4.72
CA LEU A 890 38.59 12.11 -4.32
C LEU A 890 37.24 11.63 -3.81
N THR A 891 36.67 10.62 -4.47
CA THR A 891 35.40 10.01 -4.04
C THR A 891 35.48 8.50 -4.18
N GLU A 892 34.85 7.81 -3.25
CA GLU A 892 34.73 6.34 -3.25
C GLU A 892 33.25 5.99 -3.11
N GLN A 893 32.65 5.50 -4.19
CA GLN A 893 31.27 5.01 -4.20
C GLN A 893 31.26 3.49 -4.38
N ALA A 894 30.41 2.80 -3.62
CA ALA A 894 30.17 1.37 -3.77
C ALA A 894 28.68 1.17 -4.06
N ARG A 895 28.36 0.37 -5.08
CA ARG A 895 27.00 0.02 -5.50
C ARG A 895 26.79 -1.49 -5.49
#